data_AF-A0A3N4N4A4-F1
#
_entry.id   AF-A0A3N4N4A4-F1
#
_cell.length_a   1.000
_cell.length_b   1.000
_cell.length_c   1.000
_cell.angle_alpha   90.00
_cell.angle_beta   90.00
_cell.angle_gamma   90.00
#
_symmetry.space_group_name_H-M   'P 1'
#
loop_
_entity.id
_entity.type
_entity.pdbx_description
1 polymer ?
#
loop_
_entity_poly.entity_id
_entity_poly.type
_entity_poly.pdbx_seq_one_letter_code
_entity_poly.pdbx_strand_id
1 'polypeptide(L)'
;FALAELNIQSLDVAYQDVNTRLGNGNTVAQKGSYTLVDGTTREMGDLLLAADHLHSRYADSVKMTEEQMQAANLQGIGRLRDLREAAALSPDLAETLKAYSDAETKAEQQALLNKLVQEWAKTDPDYHVGFTFSTAMIRTADEGVALTPTQAGLVLGYSVPQEYLDKIQHYRQKVATLDAFSGEKSRVMFSMNDTETKRIFSVIDKAYDSLNKNVYQALLFQTRLQPYLNEIGLRIENGGFVLDYSGVAAKFGNVFAENPEKAFVDLGEFIAYSTTTSNLTELSSLMAQYAKAAVENGTFEQYAQILGTETLAKLRHKLGGESDDHLNGNELANLILGGKGNDTLYGYGGDDILDGGEGGDELHGGPGSDILNGGAGNDKLYGGGSEADTYVFAKGHGRDIVSDSGWKAEHTDTLRFEGANFAGAVFTRNGNDLVVKAYGGEDGVTVSGYFNSSSYRYYNFAFDDKTVTAQDMADIKVEGIGTDGNESLYGWDTVDVLDGGGGNDTLYGYNGNDILRGGLGNDYLNGGEGNDRLEGGEGNDSLHGDNGNDTLIGGEGDDTLHGGPGSDILNGGAGNDKLYGGSYEADTYVFAKGHGRDTVSDYGNKAEHTDLLIFEGSDFSDAVFSRLGNDLVVNAYGDSDQVSVKNFFSSESYRYTAFEFSDKTVASAEVMNYAM
;
A
#
# COMPACT_ATOMS: atom_id res chain seq x y z
N PHE A 1 -58.10 23.47 -42.54
CA PHE A 1 -58.13 22.60 -43.73
C PHE A 1 -59.49 21.93 -43.77
N ALA A 2 -60.08 21.80 -44.95
CA ALA A 2 -61.31 21.03 -45.18
C ALA A 2 -60.96 19.63 -45.72
N LEU A 3 -61.73 18.60 -45.36
CA LEU A 3 -61.48 17.22 -45.80
C LEU A 3 -61.43 17.08 -47.33
N ALA A 4 -62.23 17.88 -48.04
CA ALA A 4 -62.24 17.95 -49.50
C ALA A 4 -60.90 18.43 -50.10
N GLU A 5 -60.15 19.28 -49.41
CA GLU A 5 -58.82 19.76 -49.84
C GLU A 5 -57.76 18.66 -49.77
N LEU A 6 -58.01 17.61 -48.97
CA LEU A 6 -57.15 16.44 -48.81
C LEU A 6 -57.65 15.21 -49.57
N ASN A 7 -58.67 15.38 -50.43
CA ASN A 7 -59.36 14.29 -51.15
C ASN A 7 -59.97 13.22 -50.22
N ILE A 8 -60.35 13.56 -49.00
CA ILE A 8 -60.99 12.64 -48.04
C ILE A 8 -62.52 12.74 -48.20
N GLN A 9 -63.16 11.61 -48.55
CA GLN A 9 -64.61 11.49 -48.73
C GLN A 9 -65.34 11.22 -47.41
N SER A 10 -64.79 10.35 -46.55
CA SER A 10 -65.38 9.99 -45.27
C SER A 10 -64.33 9.54 -44.25
N LEU A 11 -64.64 9.72 -42.97
CA LEU A 11 -63.86 9.23 -41.83
C LEU A 11 -64.65 8.12 -41.13
N ASP A 12 -63.98 7.02 -40.79
CA ASP A 12 -64.52 6.00 -39.91
C ASP A 12 -64.10 6.31 -38.47
N VAL A 13 -65.07 6.74 -37.67
CA VAL A 13 -64.87 7.15 -36.28
C VAL A 13 -65.00 5.98 -35.29
N ALA A 14 -65.29 4.77 -35.75
CA ALA A 14 -65.31 3.56 -34.92
C ALA A 14 -63.88 3.01 -34.74
N TYR A 15 -63.05 3.75 -34.02
CA TYR A 15 -61.65 3.39 -33.78
C TYR A 15 -61.51 2.13 -32.90
N GLN A 16 -60.33 1.49 -33.00
CA GLN A 16 -59.88 0.41 -32.12
C GLN A 16 -58.73 0.90 -31.25
N ASP A 17 -58.80 0.67 -29.93
CA ASP A 17 -57.67 0.86 -29.03
C ASP A 17 -56.62 -0.23 -29.30
N VAL A 18 -55.42 0.15 -29.74
CA VAL A 18 -54.36 -0.80 -30.12
C VAL A 18 -53.09 -0.66 -29.28
N ASN A 19 -52.87 0.48 -28.61
CA ASN A 19 -51.74 0.75 -27.70
C ASN A 19 -50.40 0.14 -28.13
N THR A 20 -50.08 0.23 -29.42
CA THR A 20 -48.93 -0.44 -30.02
C THR A 20 -47.69 0.42 -29.85
N ARG A 21 -46.70 -0.08 -29.10
CA ARG A 21 -45.39 0.58 -28.95
C ARG A 21 -44.58 0.45 -30.23
N LEU A 22 -44.07 1.56 -30.74
CA LEU A 22 -43.32 1.61 -31.99
C LEU A 22 -41.80 1.36 -31.82
N GLY A 23 -41.35 1.04 -30.61
CA GLY A 23 -39.93 0.77 -30.31
C GLY A 23 -39.03 2.01 -30.20
N ASN A 24 -39.54 3.20 -30.51
CA ASN A 24 -38.84 4.49 -30.39
C ASN A 24 -39.50 5.43 -29.35
N GLY A 25 -40.16 4.85 -28.35
CA GLY A 25 -40.90 5.57 -27.30
C GLY A 25 -42.29 6.05 -27.72
N ASN A 26 -42.58 6.16 -29.02
CA ASN A 26 -43.92 6.54 -29.51
C ASN A 26 -44.90 5.36 -29.38
N THR A 27 -46.17 5.66 -29.19
CA THR A 27 -47.26 4.68 -29.12
C THR A 27 -48.39 5.06 -30.05
N VAL A 28 -48.86 4.11 -30.87
CA VAL A 28 -50.15 4.26 -31.56
C VAL A 28 -51.22 3.84 -30.57
N ALA A 29 -51.98 4.79 -30.03
CA ALA A 29 -52.99 4.52 -29.03
C ALA A 29 -54.25 3.91 -29.66
N GLN A 30 -54.71 4.54 -30.75
CA GLN A 30 -55.95 4.18 -31.45
C GLN A 30 -55.71 4.09 -32.95
N LYS A 31 -56.44 3.20 -33.62
CA LYS A 31 -56.48 3.09 -35.08
C LYS A 31 -57.91 3.23 -35.59
N GLY A 32 -58.09 4.05 -36.61
CA GLY A 32 -59.31 4.16 -37.40
C GLY A 32 -58.97 4.12 -38.90
N SER A 33 -59.93 4.48 -39.74
CA SER A 33 -59.71 4.54 -41.18
C SER A 33 -60.38 5.74 -41.82
N TYR A 34 -59.94 6.12 -43.02
CA TYR A 34 -60.60 7.12 -43.85
C TYR A 34 -60.63 6.70 -45.29
N THR A 35 -61.65 7.12 -46.03
CA THR A 35 -61.83 6.80 -47.43
C THR A 35 -61.60 8.03 -48.28
N LEU A 36 -60.78 7.91 -49.32
CA LEU A 36 -60.51 8.95 -50.30
C LEU A 36 -61.63 9.03 -51.34
N VAL A 37 -61.71 10.14 -52.08
CA VAL A 37 -62.71 10.35 -53.16
C VAL A 37 -62.60 9.32 -54.29
N ASP A 38 -61.44 8.67 -54.45
CA ASP A 38 -61.23 7.56 -55.39
C ASP A 38 -61.71 6.18 -54.86
N GLY A 39 -62.27 6.15 -53.64
CA GLY A 39 -62.76 4.94 -52.97
C GLY A 39 -61.70 4.17 -52.17
N THR A 40 -60.43 4.59 -52.19
CA THR A 40 -59.35 3.93 -51.44
C THR A 40 -59.49 4.20 -49.94
N THR A 41 -59.46 3.16 -49.12
CA THR A 41 -59.46 3.29 -47.66
C THR A 41 -58.03 3.22 -47.11
N ARG A 42 -57.69 4.11 -46.18
CA ARG A 42 -56.37 4.22 -45.53
C ARG A 42 -56.50 4.23 -44.01
N GLU A 43 -55.46 3.82 -43.31
CA GLU A 43 -55.40 3.89 -41.85
C GLU A 43 -55.17 5.32 -41.37
N MET A 44 -55.82 5.68 -40.27
CA MET A 44 -55.48 6.83 -39.45
C MET A 44 -55.37 6.38 -38.00
N GLY A 45 -54.77 7.16 -37.13
CA GLY A 45 -54.67 6.80 -35.73
C GLY A 45 -54.10 7.90 -34.87
N ASP A 46 -54.29 7.76 -33.58
CA ASP A 46 -53.75 8.66 -32.57
C ASP A 46 -52.32 8.21 -32.24
N LEU A 47 -51.37 9.04 -32.65
CA LEU A 47 -49.96 8.85 -32.35
C LEU A 47 -49.59 9.65 -31.10
N LEU A 48 -49.31 8.95 -30.01
CA LEU A 48 -48.71 9.52 -28.81
C LEU A 48 -47.20 9.56 -29.00
N LEU A 49 -46.66 10.77 -29.11
CA LEU A 49 -45.23 10.97 -29.26
C LEU A 49 -44.49 10.74 -27.93
N ALA A 50 -43.29 10.19 -28.01
CA ALA A 50 -42.34 10.14 -26.91
C ALA A 50 -41.98 11.57 -26.50
N ALA A 51 -42.17 11.91 -25.23
CA ALA A 51 -41.60 13.12 -24.67
C ALA A 51 -40.19 12.81 -24.14
N ASP A 52 -39.23 13.65 -24.50
CA ASP A 52 -37.90 13.61 -23.91
C ASP A 52 -37.91 14.49 -22.66
N HIS A 53 -38.10 13.81 -21.55
CA HIS A 53 -38.22 14.43 -20.24
C HIS A 53 -36.86 14.83 -19.63
N LEU A 54 -35.74 14.50 -20.27
CA LEU A 54 -34.40 14.86 -19.82
C LEU A 54 -34.00 16.30 -20.22
N HIS A 55 -34.76 16.92 -21.12
CA HIS A 55 -34.57 18.33 -21.50
C HIS A 55 -35.67 19.20 -20.93
N SER A 56 -35.32 20.45 -20.60
CA SER A 56 -36.32 21.46 -20.26
C SER A 56 -37.27 21.71 -21.43
N ARG A 57 -38.56 21.92 -21.13
CA ARG A 57 -39.56 22.44 -22.09
C ARG A 57 -39.26 23.85 -22.59
N TYR A 58 -38.39 24.60 -21.90
CA TYR A 58 -38.07 25.98 -22.23
C TYR A 58 -36.88 26.03 -23.19
N ALA A 59 -37.06 26.73 -24.31
CA ALA A 59 -36.03 26.95 -25.32
C ALA A 59 -35.58 28.43 -25.39
N ASP A 60 -36.25 29.30 -24.63
CA ASP A 60 -35.98 30.72 -24.49
C ASP A 60 -35.22 31.01 -23.19
N SER A 61 -34.36 32.03 -23.19
CA SER A 61 -33.58 32.43 -22.02
C SER A 61 -34.13 33.65 -21.29
N VAL A 62 -33.87 33.72 -19.99
CA VAL A 62 -34.24 34.85 -19.13
C VAL A 62 -33.08 35.84 -19.03
N LYS A 63 -33.34 37.14 -19.24
CA LYS A 63 -32.32 38.18 -19.05
C LYS A 63 -32.03 38.35 -17.55
N MET A 64 -30.79 38.09 -17.16
CA MET A 64 -30.32 38.14 -15.78
C MET A 64 -29.37 39.32 -15.53
N THR A 65 -29.27 39.75 -14.27
CA THR A 65 -28.24 40.67 -13.78
C THR A 65 -26.89 39.96 -13.62
N GLU A 66 -25.80 40.71 -13.48
CA GLU A 66 -24.47 40.14 -13.22
C GLU A 66 -24.44 39.29 -11.94
N GLU A 67 -25.08 39.74 -10.87
CA GLU A 67 -25.18 39.00 -9.61
C GLU A 67 -25.91 37.65 -9.80
N GLN A 68 -27.04 37.66 -10.52
CA GLN A 68 -27.79 36.43 -10.81
C GLN A 68 -27.00 35.45 -11.68
N MET A 69 -26.14 35.94 -12.57
CA MET A 69 -25.25 35.09 -13.38
C MET A 69 -24.13 34.44 -12.57
N GLN A 70 -23.86 34.87 -11.33
CA GLN A 70 -22.83 34.29 -10.46
C GLN A 70 -23.36 33.29 -9.43
N ALA A 71 -24.69 33.22 -9.17
CA ALA A 71 -25.31 32.27 -8.23
C ALA A 71 -25.01 30.80 -8.61
N ALA A 72 -25.37 29.75 -7.87
CA ALA A 72 -25.18 28.38 -8.41
C ALA A 72 -26.19 28.04 -9.54
N ASN A 73 -25.82 27.21 -10.54
CA ASN A 73 -26.76 26.80 -11.60
C ASN A 73 -26.85 25.28 -11.79
N LEU A 74 -28.02 24.84 -12.23
CA LEU A 74 -28.25 23.54 -12.83
C LEU A 74 -29.13 23.71 -14.06
N GLN A 75 -28.88 22.90 -15.08
CA GLN A 75 -29.72 22.87 -16.25
C GLN A 75 -31.14 22.39 -15.87
N GLY A 76 -32.15 23.05 -16.43
CA GLY A 76 -33.54 22.71 -16.24
C GLY A 76 -33.90 21.37 -16.89
N ILE A 77 -34.86 20.69 -16.28
CA ILE A 77 -35.35 19.38 -16.74
C ILE A 77 -36.88 19.34 -16.67
N GLY A 78 -37.50 18.55 -17.55
CA GLY A 78 -38.95 18.41 -17.62
C GLY A 78 -39.64 19.74 -17.83
N ARG A 79 -40.44 20.18 -16.85
CA ARG A 79 -41.18 21.45 -16.94
C ARG A 79 -40.48 22.63 -16.28
N LEU A 80 -39.21 22.49 -15.89
CA LEU A 80 -38.46 23.52 -15.16
C LEU A 80 -37.44 24.23 -16.04
N ARG A 81 -37.28 25.54 -15.83
CA ARG A 81 -36.13 26.31 -16.35
C ARG A 81 -34.85 25.94 -15.61
N ASP A 82 -33.71 26.32 -16.17
CA ASP A 82 -32.44 26.35 -15.46
C ASP A 82 -32.60 27.04 -14.10
N LEU A 83 -31.88 26.54 -13.08
CA LEU A 83 -32.08 26.97 -11.69
C LEU A 83 -31.92 28.49 -11.51
N ARG A 84 -30.90 29.10 -12.13
CA ARG A 84 -30.70 30.56 -12.06
C ARG A 84 -31.80 31.34 -12.77
N GLU A 85 -32.29 30.84 -13.90
CA GLU A 85 -33.39 31.49 -14.62
C GLU A 85 -34.71 31.41 -13.85
N ALA A 86 -35.00 30.23 -13.27
CA ALA A 86 -36.13 30.03 -12.39
C ALA A 86 -36.04 30.96 -11.16
N ALA A 87 -34.86 31.08 -10.56
CA ALA A 87 -34.60 31.98 -9.44
C ALA A 87 -34.77 33.45 -9.82
N ALA A 88 -34.35 33.86 -11.02
CA ALA A 88 -34.54 35.22 -11.51
C ALA A 88 -36.03 35.61 -11.65
N LEU A 89 -36.91 34.62 -11.82
CA LEU A 89 -38.36 34.80 -11.91
C LEU A 89 -39.11 34.57 -10.59
N SER A 90 -38.46 33.99 -9.58
CA SER A 90 -39.07 33.60 -8.29
C SER A 90 -38.24 34.11 -7.11
N PRO A 91 -38.69 35.17 -6.42
CA PRO A 91 -37.99 35.71 -5.25
C PRO A 91 -37.74 34.67 -4.15
N ASP A 92 -38.72 33.80 -3.88
CA ASP A 92 -38.62 32.75 -2.84
C ASP A 92 -37.53 31.72 -3.18
N LEU A 93 -37.41 31.37 -4.47
CA LEU A 93 -36.35 30.49 -4.96
C LEU A 93 -34.99 31.19 -4.93
N ALA A 94 -34.91 32.46 -5.31
CA ALA A 94 -33.67 33.23 -5.25
C ALA A 94 -33.13 33.35 -3.81
N GLU A 95 -34.00 33.65 -2.84
CA GLU A 95 -33.63 33.71 -1.43
C GLU A 95 -33.16 32.34 -0.92
N THR A 96 -33.88 31.26 -1.29
CA THR A 96 -33.51 29.90 -0.87
C THR A 96 -32.21 29.43 -1.50
N LEU A 97 -31.96 29.74 -2.78
CA LEU A 97 -30.72 29.42 -3.48
C LEU A 97 -29.53 30.18 -2.87
N LYS A 98 -29.72 31.45 -2.51
CA LYS A 98 -28.70 32.24 -1.84
C LYS A 98 -28.37 31.66 -0.47
N ALA A 99 -29.38 31.42 0.38
CA ALA A 99 -29.18 30.79 1.68
C ALA A 99 -28.50 29.41 1.57
N TYR A 100 -28.83 28.61 0.56
CA TYR A 100 -28.18 27.33 0.31
C TYR A 100 -26.71 27.48 -0.13
N SER A 101 -26.42 28.50 -0.92
CA SER A 101 -25.05 28.79 -1.39
C SER A 101 -24.16 29.36 -0.28
N ASP A 102 -24.75 30.15 0.63
CA ASP A 102 -24.07 30.78 1.78
C ASP A 102 -23.88 29.81 2.96
N ALA A 103 -24.51 28.63 2.94
CA ALA A 103 -24.37 27.62 3.99
C ALA A 103 -22.93 27.05 4.05
N GLU A 104 -22.32 27.09 5.23
CA GLU A 104 -20.91 26.76 5.41
C GLU A 104 -20.70 25.26 5.69
N THR A 105 -21.70 24.57 6.21
CA THR A 105 -21.63 23.15 6.58
C THR A 105 -22.57 22.27 5.76
N LYS A 106 -22.25 20.97 5.68
CA LYS A 106 -23.13 19.96 5.09
C LYS A 106 -24.51 19.93 5.74
N ALA A 107 -24.58 20.03 7.07
CA ALA A 107 -25.83 19.97 7.81
C ALA A 107 -26.75 21.15 7.47
N GLU A 108 -26.20 22.36 7.35
CA GLU A 108 -26.95 23.54 6.91
C GLU A 108 -27.46 23.40 5.47
N GLN A 109 -26.60 22.93 4.54
CA GLN A 109 -27.03 22.66 3.16
C GLN A 109 -28.16 21.61 3.10
N GLN A 110 -28.04 20.51 3.84
CA GLN A 110 -29.06 19.47 3.89
C GLN A 110 -30.39 19.96 4.47
N ALA A 111 -30.36 20.84 5.47
CA ALA A 111 -31.57 21.47 6.03
C ALA A 111 -32.32 22.33 5.00
N LEU A 112 -31.60 22.93 4.05
CA LEU A 112 -32.17 23.79 3.01
C LEU A 112 -32.50 23.04 1.71
N LEU A 113 -31.89 21.88 1.45
CA LEU A 113 -32.00 21.15 0.18
C LEU A 113 -33.45 20.83 -0.22
N ASN A 114 -34.24 20.28 0.70
CA ASN A 114 -35.65 19.96 0.43
C ASN A 114 -36.44 21.21 0.04
N LYS A 115 -36.20 22.33 0.73
CA LYS A 115 -36.85 23.61 0.42
C LYS A 115 -36.42 24.10 -0.96
N LEU A 116 -35.11 24.06 -1.27
CA LEU A 116 -34.58 24.48 -2.57
C LEU A 116 -35.24 23.72 -3.73
N VAL A 117 -35.28 22.38 -3.64
CA VAL A 117 -35.87 21.53 -4.69
C VAL A 117 -37.38 21.77 -4.82
N GLN A 118 -38.09 22.01 -3.71
CA GLN A 118 -39.51 22.33 -3.75
C GLN A 118 -39.80 23.72 -4.33
N GLU A 119 -39.06 24.75 -3.94
CA GLU A 119 -39.21 26.09 -4.50
C GLU A 119 -38.86 26.12 -5.99
N TRP A 120 -37.87 25.33 -6.42
CA TRP A 120 -37.58 25.16 -7.84
C TRP A 120 -38.76 24.51 -8.58
N ALA A 121 -39.32 23.43 -8.03
CA ALA A 121 -40.49 22.78 -8.62
C ALA A 121 -41.72 23.70 -8.71
N LYS A 122 -41.96 24.56 -7.71
CA LYS A 122 -43.07 25.52 -7.70
C LYS A 122 -42.99 26.58 -8.81
N THR A 123 -41.84 26.72 -9.48
CA THR A 123 -41.74 27.59 -10.67
C THR A 123 -42.40 27.00 -11.92
N ASP A 124 -42.78 25.71 -11.88
CA ASP A 124 -43.63 25.10 -12.92
C ASP A 124 -45.02 25.79 -12.93
N PRO A 125 -45.44 26.40 -14.05
CA PRO A 125 -46.78 27.00 -14.15
C PRO A 125 -47.92 26.00 -13.93
N ASP A 126 -47.67 24.71 -14.13
CA ASP A 126 -48.62 23.62 -13.91
C ASP A 126 -48.42 22.91 -12.56
N TYR A 127 -47.65 23.50 -11.62
CA TYR A 127 -47.39 22.89 -10.32
C TYR A 127 -48.70 22.62 -9.57
N HIS A 128 -48.96 21.34 -9.26
CA HIS A 128 -50.19 20.92 -8.62
C HIS A 128 -49.94 19.87 -7.53
N VAL A 129 -50.34 20.20 -6.30
CA VAL A 129 -50.31 19.28 -5.17
C VAL A 129 -51.62 18.53 -5.10
N GLY A 130 -51.63 17.27 -5.53
CA GLY A 130 -52.82 16.45 -5.44
C GLY A 130 -52.76 15.19 -6.28
N PHE A 131 -52.88 14.06 -5.60
CA PHE A 131 -53.24 12.80 -6.23
C PHE A 131 -54.21 12.02 -5.34
N THR A 132 -54.99 11.16 -5.97
CA THR A 132 -55.93 10.24 -5.31
C THR A 132 -55.54 8.79 -5.58
N PHE A 133 -55.82 7.91 -4.63
CA PHE A 133 -55.77 6.48 -4.91
C PHE A 133 -57.03 6.01 -5.60
N SER A 134 -56.88 5.06 -6.52
CA SER A 134 -57.97 4.35 -7.17
C SER A 134 -57.57 2.89 -7.37
N THR A 135 -58.54 2.00 -7.46
CA THR A 135 -58.32 0.68 -8.06
C THR A 135 -58.20 0.82 -9.57
N ALA A 136 -57.40 -0.04 -10.20
CA ALA A 136 -57.31 -0.09 -11.66
C ALA A 136 -58.60 -0.67 -12.26
N MET A 137 -58.87 -0.39 -13.54
CA MET A 137 -59.91 -1.14 -14.25
C MET A 137 -59.48 -2.59 -14.43
N ILE A 138 -60.38 -3.53 -14.10
CA ILE A 138 -60.13 -4.97 -14.22
C ILE A 138 -60.98 -5.51 -15.36
N ARG A 139 -60.35 -6.20 -16.31
CA ARG A 139 -61.03 -6.95 -17.37
C ARG A 139 -61.06 -8.43 -17.01
N THR A 140 -62.13 -9.12 -17.38
CA THR A 140 -62.17 -10.59 -17.30
C THR A 140 -61.29 -11.20 -18.38
N ALA A 141 -60.88 -12.47 -18.19
CA ALA A 141 -59.94 -13.18 -19.06
C ALA A 141 -60.37 -13.27 -20.54
N ASP A 142 -61.66 -13.09 -20.82
CA ASP A 142 -62.27 -13.22 -22.17
C ASP A 142 -62.54 -11.86 -22.84
N GLU A 143 -61.83 -10.78 -22.44
CA GLU A 143 -61.97 -9.40 -22.96
C GLU A 143 -63.37 -8.76 -22.81
N GLY A 144 -64.22 -9.29 -21.93
CA GLY A 144 -65.57 -8.78 -21.66
C GLY A 144 -65.63 -7.39 -21.00
N VAL A 145 -66.84 -7.01 -20.54
CA VAL A 145 -67.12 -5.71 -19.90
C VAL A 145 -66.14 -5.44 -18.75
N ALA A 146 -65.37 -4.36 -18.88
CA ALA A 146 -64.42 -3.94 -17.85
C ALA A 146 -65.16 -3.51 -16.57
N LEU A 147 -64.68 -3.97 -15.41
CA LEU A 147 -65.11 -3.42 -14.13
C LEU A 147 -64.51 -2.03 -13.98
N THR A 148 -65.38 -1.05 -13.75
CA THR A 148 -64.96 0.30 -13.33
C THR A 148 -64.14 0.21 -12.04
N PRO A 149 -63.29 1.20 -11.72
CA PRO A 149 -62.54 1.21 -10.47
C PRO A 149 -63.42 0.94 -9.24
N THR A 150 -64.58 1.59 -9.15
CA THR A 150 -65.54 1.38 -8.05
C THR A 150 -66.01 -0.08 -7.95
N GLN A 151 -66.34 -0.70 -9.09
CA GLN A 151 -66.76 -2.11 -9.13
C GLN A 151 -65.59 -3.04 -8.79
N ALA A 152 -64.40 -2.78 -9.33
CA ALA A 152 -63.18 -3.53 -9.04
C ALA A 152 -62.83 -3.48 -7.55
N GLY A 153 -62.91 -2.31 -6.90
CA GLY A 153 -62.67 -2.16 -5.47
C GLY A 153 -63.67 -2.92 -4.60
N LEU A 154 -64.95 -2.92 -4.98
CA LEU A 154 -65.97 -3.71 -4.30
C LEU A 154 -65.72 -5.22 -4.41
N VAL A 155 -65.29 -5.70 -5.58
CA VAL A 155 -64.98 -7.13 -5.79
C VAL A 155 -63.71 -7.54 -5.04
N LEU A 156 -62.68 -6.69 -5.03
CA LEU A 156 -61.42 -6.96 -4.33
C LEU A 156 -61.54 -6.81 -2.81
N GLY A 157 -62.56 -6.12 -2.30
CA GLY A 157 -62.70 -5.81 -0.88
C GLY A 157 -61.58 -4.91 -0.34
N TYR A 158 -60.86 -4.22 -1.22
CA TYR A 158 -59.71 -3.39 -0.87
C TYR A 158 -60.07 -1.91 -0.93
N SER A 159 -59.71 -1.20 0.14
CA SER A 159 -59.66 0.25 0.20
C SER A 159 -58.34 0.62 0.86
N VAL A 160 -57.71 1.71 0.39
CA VAL A 160 -56.44 2.17 0.96
C VAL A 160 -56.64 2.46 2.47
N PRO A 161 -55.88 1.79 3.35
CA PRO A 161 -55.98 2.00 4.79
C PRO A 161 -55.90 3.47 5.22
N GLN A 162 -56.67 3.85 6.23
CA GLN A 162 -56.71 5.23 6.74
C GLN A 162 -55.32 5.73 7.17
N GLU A 163 -54.49 4.86 7.75
CA GLU A 163 -53.11 5.18 8.13
C GLU A 163 -52.28 5.76 6.97
N TYR A 164 -52.49 5.26 5.74
CA TYR A 164 -51.82 5.79 4.55
C TYR A 164 -52.43 7.08 4.05
N LEU A 165 -53.76 7.22 4.18
CA LEU A 165 -54.45 8.46 3.85
C LEU A 165 -54.02 9.60 4.78
N ASP A 166 -53.71 9.30 6.04
CA ASP A 166 -53.20 10.27 7.00
C ASP A 166 -51.78 10.75 6.63
N LYS A 167 -50.95 9.85 6.05
CA LYS A 167 -49.59 10.17 5.56
C LYS A 167 -49.58 10.77 4.14
N ILE A 168 -50.69 10.73 3.41
CA ILE A 168 -50.72 11.02 1.96
C ILE A 168 -50.32 12.46 1.62
N GLN A 169 -50.53 13.41 2.52
CA GLN A 169 -50.24 14.82 2.26
C GLN A 169 -48.73 15.05 2.06
N HIS A 170 -47.88 14.35 2.82
CA HIS A 170 -46.42 14.40 2.65
C HIS A 170 -46.01 13.87 1.27
N TYR A 171 -46.61 12.77 0.84
CA TYR A 171 -46.35 12.17 -0.47
C TYR A 171 -46.88 13.01 -1.62
N ARG A 172 -47.99 13.74 -1.46
CA ARG A 172 -48.52 14.63 -2.49
C ARG A 172 -47.54 15.74 -2.84
N GLN A 173 -46.87 16.30 -1.83
CA GLN A 173 -45.85 17.32 -2.06
C GLN A 173 -44.65 16.73 -2.83
N LYS A 174 -44.17 15.56 -2.42
CA LYS A 174 -43.08 14.85 -3.13
C LYS A 174 -43.44 14.53 -4.58
N VAL A 175 -44.64 14.00 -4.82
CA VAL A 175 -45.14 13.68 -6.17
C VAL A 175 -45.25 14.92 -7.03
N ALA A 176 -45.79 16.02 -6.51
CA ALA A 176 -45.88 17.28 -7.25
C ALA A 176 -44.50 17.81 -7.66
N THR A 177 -43.52 17.72 -6.77
CA THR A 177 -42.13 18.05 -7.08
C THR A 177 -41.56 17.12 -8.14
N LEU A 178 -41.70 15.80 -7.98
CA LEU A 178 -41.21 14.83 -8.97
C LEU A 178 -41.83 15.04 -10.35
N ASP A 179 -43.14 15.31 -10.41
CA ASP A 179 -43.89 15.60 -11.64
C ASP A 179 -43.35 16.83 -12.35
N ALA A 180 -42.91 17.87 -11.63
CA ALA A 180 -42.33 19.07 -12.23
C ALA A 180 -40.97 18.76 -12.90
N PHE A 181 -40.10 18.01 -12.22
CA PHE A 181 -38.79 17.61 -12.74
C PHE A 181 -38.89 16.56 -13.86
N SER A 182 -39.81 15.60 -13.75
CA SER A 182 -40.01 14.58 -14.77
C SER A 182 -40.86 15.06 -15.94
N GLY A 183 -41.63 16.13 -15.76
CA GLY A 183 -42.61 16.55 -16.75
C GLY A 183 -43.87 15.67 -16.82
N GLU A 184 -44.05 14.74 -15.88
CA GLU A 184 -45.23 13.87 -15.76
C GLU A 184 -46.38 14.52 -14.97
N LYS A 185 -47.58 13.90 -15.02
CA LYS A 185 -48.76 14.33 -14.25
C LYS A 185 -49.43 13.16 -13.55
N SER A 186 -49.08 12.96 -12.29
CA SER A 186 -49.48 11.81 -11.47
C SER A 186 -50.77 12.07 -10.67
N ARG A 187 -51.91 12.25 -11.36
CA ARG A 187 -53.21 12.57 -10.69
C ARG A 187 -53.85 11.39 -9.94
N VAL A 188 -53.66 10.17 -10.43
CA VAL A 188 -54.27 8.96 -9.87
C VAL A 188 -53.21 7.88 -9.69
N MET A 189 -53.08 7.38 -8.46
CA MET A 189 -52.20 6.26 -8.14
C MET A 189 -53.05 4.99 -8.03
N PHE A 190 -52.75 3.99 -8.86
CA PHE A 190 -53.52 2.76 -8.89
C PHE A 190 -52.99 1.74 -7.88
N SER A 191 -53.86 1.25 -6.99
CA SER A 191 -53.50 0.20 -6.02
C SER A 191 -54.67 -0.75 -5.76
N MET A 192 -54.38 -2.04 -5.73
CA MET A 192 -55.33 -3.14 -5.54
C MET A 192 -55.11 -3.89 -4.22
N ASN A 193 -54.00 -3.63 -3.51
CA ASN A 193 -53.68 -4.25 -2.22
C ASN A 193 -52.65 -3.41 -1.43
N ASP A 194 -52.48 -3.74 -0.15
CA ASP A 194 -51.57 -3.07 0.79
C ASP A 194 -50.11 -3.09 0.31
N THR A 195 -49.65 -4.20 -0.25
CA THR A 195 -48.29 -4.38 -0.77
C THR A 195 -47.99 -3.38 -1.91
N GLU A 196 -48.93 -3.19 -2.83
CA GLU A 196 -48.79 -2.20 -3.89
C GLU A 196 -48.78 -0.77 -3.35
N THR A 197 -49.64 -0.45 -2.38
CA THR A 197 -49.64 0.89 -1.76
C THR A 197 -48.31 1.18 -1.07
N LYS A 198 -47.76 0.23 -0.30
CA LYS A 198 -46.42 0.34 0.31
C LYS A 198 -45.33 0.52 -0.75
N ARG A 199 -45.41 -0.23 -1.85
CA ARG A 199 -44.46 -0.12 -2.96
C ARG A 199 -44.50 1.26 -3.60
N ILE A 200 -45.68 1.83 -3.82
CA ILE A 200 -45.84 3.18 -4.37
C ILE A 200 -45.13 4.21 -3.49
N PHE A 201 -45.38 4.20 -2.18
CA PHE A 201 -44.70 5.12 -1.25
C PHE A 201 -43.19 4.92 -1.24
N SER A 202 -42.72 3.67 -1.21
CA SER A 202 -41.29 3.38 -1.27
C SER A 202 -40.63 3.91 -2.55
N VAL A 203 -41.31 3.81 -3.70
CA VAL A 203 -40.82 4.34 -4.97
C VAL A 203 -40.80 5.88 -4.95
N ILE A 204 -41.83 6.53 -4.41
CA ILE A 204 -41.87 7.99 -4.28
C ILE A 204 -40.72 8.48 -3.40
N ASP A 205 -40.50 7.85 -2.25
CA ASP A 205 -39.40 8.21 -1.35
C ASP A 205 -38.05 8.06 -2.04
N LYS A 206 -37.76 6.88 -2.64
CA LYS A 206 -36.50 6.64 -3.35
C LYS A 206 -36.26 7.60 -4.50
N ALA A 207 -37.28 7.91 -5.30
CA ALA A 207 -37.17 8.84 -6.42
C ALA A 207 -36.88 10.26 -5.92
N TYR A 208 -37.60 10.71 -4.90
CA TYR A 208 -37.44 12.04 -4.30
C TYR A 208 -36.07 12.20 -3.64
N ASP A 209 -35.62 11.18 -2.89
CA ASP A 209 -34.32 11.19 -2.22
C ASP A 209 -33.17 11.16 -3.25
N SER A 210 -33.34 10.41 -4.34
CA SER A 210 -32.38 10.41 -5.46
C SER A 210 -32.31 11.76 -6.17
N LEU A 211 -33.45 12.42 -6.39
CA LEU A 211 -33.48 13.78 -6.95
C LEU A 211 -32.73 14.76 -6.05
N ASN A 212 -33.05 14.79 -4.76
CA ASN A 212 -32.38 15.64 -3.78
C ASN A 212 -30.86 15.39 -3.77
N LYS A 213 -30.44 14.13 -3.71
CA LYS A 213 -29.03 13.75 -3.74
C LYS A 213 -28.32 14.24 -4.99
N ASN A 214 -28.92 14.07 -6.17
CA ASN A 214 -28.32 14.52 -7.43
C ASN A 214 -28.21 16.05 -7.49
N VAL A 215 -29.23 16.78 -7.04
CA VAL A 215 -29.19 18.25 -6.96
C VAL A 215 -28.10 18.71 -6.00
N TYR A 216 -28.00 18.08 -4.82
CA TYR A 216 -26.97 18.38 -3.84
C TYR A 216 -25.55 18.18 -4.40
N GLN A 217 -25.27 17.00 -4.97
CA GLN A 217 -23.95 16.69 -5.52
C GLN A 217 -23.57 17.63 -6.67
N ALA A 218 -24.53 17.99 -7.53
CA ALA A 218 -24.27 18.87 -8.67
C ALA A 218 -24.04 20.34 -8.27
N LEU A 219 -24.55 20.77 -7.11
CA LEU A 219 -24.33 22.11 -6.56
C LEU A 219 -23.10 22.22 -5.65
N LEU A 220 -22.55 21.08 -5.22
CA LEU A 220 -21.54 21.01 -4.17
C LEU A 220 -20.30 21.88 -4.44
N PHE A 221 -19.65 21.70 -5.59
CA PHE A 221 -18.47 22.45 -6.01
C PHE A 221 -18.78 23.87 -6.51
N GLN A 222 -20.06 24.20 -6.72
CA GLN A 222 -20.50 25.56 -7.05
C GLN A 222 -20.83 26.39 -5.79
N THR A 223 -20.86 25.76 -4.63
CA THR A 223 -21.29 26.35 -3.36
C THR A 223 -20.25 26.07 -2.27
N ARG A 224 -20.56 25.26 -1.26
CA ARG A 224 -19.72 25.02 -0.07
C ARG A 224 -18.28 24.61 -0.40
N LEU A 225 -18.05 23.81 -1.46
CA LEU A 225 -16.69 23.38 -1.83
C LEU A 225 -15.97 24.32 -2.81
N GLN A 226 -16.64 25.35 -3.31
CA GLN A 226 -16.06 26.32 -4.24
C GLN A 226 -14.80 27.02 -3.69
N PRO A 227 -14.73 27.42 -2.40
CA PRO A 227 -13.53 28.05 -1.85
C PRO A 227 -12.29 27.17 -1.95
N TYR A 228 -12.43 25.84 -1.86
CA TYR A 228 -11.32 24.90 -2.02
C TYR A 228 -10.95 24.69 -3.49
N LEU A 229 -11.96 24.61 -4.38
CA LEU A 229 -11.74 24.50 -5.83
C LEU A 229 -10.91 25.68 -6.37
N ASN A 230 -11.13 26.88 -5.84
CA ASN A 230 -10.42 28.10 -6.24
C ASN A 230 -8.92 28.07 -5.89
N GLU A 231 -8.49 27.17 -5.00
CA GLU A 231 -7.09 27.02 -4.58
C GLU A 231 -6.33 26.00 -5.45
N ILE A 232 -6.99 25.35 -6.42
CA ILE A 232 -6.32 24.44 -7.36
C ILE A 232 -5.42 25.26 -8.29
N GLY A 233 -4.12 25.00 -8.20
CA GLY A 233 -3.10 25.59 -9.05
C GLY A 233 -2.82 24.79 -10.32
N LEU A 234 -1.94 25.33 -11.16
CA LEU A 234 -1.37 24.65 -12.32
C LEU A 234 0.15 24.73 -12.22
N ARG A 235 0.82 23.58 -12.34
CA ARG A 235 2.28 23.49 -12.43
C ARG A 235 2.71 22.75 -13.69
N ILE A 236 3.96 22.95 -14.11
CA ILE A 236 4.52 22.30 -15.29
C ILE A 236 5.42 21.15 -14.84
N GLU A 237 5.09 19.94 -15.28
CA GLU A 237 5.91 18.73 -15.08
C GLU A 237 6.11 18.02 -16.42
N ASN A 238 7.34 17.61 -16.71
CA ASN A 238 7.70 16.90 -17.94
C ASN A 238 7.18 17.55 -19.24
N GLY A 239 7.05 18.88 -19.25
CA GLY A 239 6.54 19.65 -20.39
C GLY A 239 5.01 19.67 -20.55
N GLY A 240 4.26 19.09 -19.60
CA GLY A 240 2.79 19.14 -19.53
C GLY A 240 2.29 19.97 -18.35
N PHE A 241 1.03 20.41 -18.41
CA PHE A 241 0.34 21.00 -17.27
C PHE A 241 -0.23 19.89 -16.39
N VAL A 242 0.03 19.97 -15.09
CA VAL A 242 -0.60 19.13 -14.07
C VAL A 242 -1.30 20.02 -13.04
N LEU A 243 -2.38 19.51 -12.45
CA LEU A 243 -3.06 20.18 -11.36
C LEU A 243 -2.17 20.17 -10.11
N ASP A 244 -2.18 21.27 -9.37
CA ASP A 244 -1.47 21.44 -8.11
C ASP A 244 -2.48 21.60 -6.98
N TYR A 245 -2.47 20.67 -6.03
CA TYR A 245 -3.40 20.64 -4.90
C TYR A 245 -2.80 21.18 -3.60
N SER A 246 -1.56 21.67 -3.61
CA SER A 246 -0.89 22.17 -2.39
C SER A 246 -1.64 23.35 -1.74
N GLY A 247 -2.21 24.25 -2.55
CA GLY A 247 -3.09 25.32 -2.06
C GLY A 247 -4.38 24.79 -1.43
N VAL A 248 -4.96 23.74 -2.01
CA VAL A 248 -6.14 23.06 -1.49
C VAL A 248 -5.82 22.38 -0.15
N ALA A 249 -4.73 21.64 -0.07
CA ALA A 249 -4.26 20.98 1.15
C ALA A 249 -3.99 22.00 2.28
N ALA A 250 -3.30 23.11 1.98
CA ALA A 250 -3.07 24.19 2.93
C ALA A 250 -4.39 24.82 3.43
N LYS A 251 -5.37 25.00 2.54
CA LYS A 251 -6.69 25.52 2.91
C LYS A 251 -7.43 24.55 3.85
N PHE A 252 -7.42 23.25 3.56
CA PHE A 252 -7.98 22.24 4.46
C PHE A 252 -7.27 22.23 5.81
N GLY A 253 -5.93 22.30 5.84
CA GLY A 253 -5.15 22.40 7.08
C GLY A 253 -5.58 23.57 7.97
N ASN A 254 -5.77 24.75 7.38
CA ASN A 254 -6.28 25.93 8.11
C ASN A 254 -7.70 25.70 8.65
N VAL A 255 -8.60 25.12 7.85
CA VAL A 255 -9.97 24.83 8.29
C VAL A 255 -9.98 23.76 9.37
N PHE A 256 -9.11 22.74 9.30
CA PHE A 256 -9.01 21.69 10.31
C PHE A 256 -8.56 22.24 11.66
N ALA A 257 -7.62 23.21 11.67
CA ALA A 257 -7.19 23.87 12.90
C ALA A 257 -8.31 24.65 13.60
N GLU A 258 -9.29 25.19 12.86
CA GLU A 258 -10.41 25.95 13.41
C GLU A 258 -11.66 25.10 13.67
N ASN A 259 -11.96 24.16 12.77
CA ASN A 259 -13.14 23.32 12.78
C ASN A 259 -12.84 21.94 12.12
N PRO A 260 -12.35 20.96 12.91
CA PRO A 260 -12.01 19.62 12.41
C PRO A 260 -13.19 18.86 11.78
N GLU A 261 -14.41 19.01 12.32
CA GLU A 261 -15.61 18.38 11.77
C GLU A 261 -15.88 18.85 10.34
N LYS A 262 -15.85 20.18 10.13
CA LYS A 262 -16.04 20.78 8.80
C LYS A 262 -14.96 20.32 7.83
N ALA A 263 -13.69 20.35 8.24
CA ALA A 263 -12.59 19.93 7.38
C ALA A 263 -12.68 18.45 6.97
N PHE A 264 -13.00 17.56 7.92
CA PHE A 264 -13.19 16.14 7.66
C PHE A 264 -14.34 15.90 6.66
N VAL A 265 -15.50 16.56 6.87
CA VAL A 265 -16.67 16.37 6.02
C VAL A 265 -16.45 16.95 4.62
N ASP A 266 -15.90 18.15 4.53
CA ASP A 266 -15.67 18.85 3.26
C ASP A 266 -14.59 18.14 2.43
N LEU A 267 -13.49 17.72 3.04
CA LEU A 267 -12.42 16.98 2.35
C LEU A 267 -12.92 15.62 1.87
N GLY A 268 -13.66 14.90 2.72
CA GLY A 268 -14.22 13.60 2.36
C GLY A 268 -15.18 13.69 1.16
N GLU A 269 -16.02 14.72 1.09
CA GLU A 269 -16.87 14.94 -0.09
C GLU A 269 -16.11 15.46 -1.30
N PHE A 270 -15.08 16.29 -1.11
CA PHE A 270 -14.21 16.76 -2.17
C PHE A 270 -13.55 15.58 -2.90
N ILE A 271 -12.95 14.65 -2.15
CA ILE A 271 -12.31 13.46 -2.72
C ILE A 271 -13.34 12.53 -3.36
N ALA A 272 -14.41 12.19 -2.64
CA ALA A 272 -15.38 11.19 -3.09
C ALA A 272 -16.23 11.59 -4.32
N TYR A 273 -16.30 12.89 -4.63
CA TYR A 273 -17.05 13.43 -5.75
C TYR A 273 -16.20 14.25 -6.73
N SER A 274 -14.88 14.31 -6.55
CA SER A 274 -13.99 14.83 -7.59
C SER A 274 -14.08 13.95 -8.84
N THR A 275 -14.15 14.56 -10.00
CA THR A 275 -14.23 13.88 -11.30
C THR A 275 -12.89 13.87 -12.04
N THR A 276 -11.84 14.44 -11.43
CA THR A 276 -10.52 14.52 -12.07
C THR A 276 -9.79 13.18 -11.97
N THR A 277 -9.19 12.72 -13.08
CA THR A 277 -8.24 11.59 -13.09
C THR A 277 -6.85 11.97 -12.53
N SER A 278 -6.77 13.07 -11.79
CA SER A 278 -5.52 13.64 -11.27
C SER A 278 -5.12 12.91 -9.98
N ASN A 279 -3.82 12.85 -9.72
CA ASN A 279 -3.27 12.34 -8.48
C ASN A 279 -3.81 13.17 -7.29
N LEU A 280 -4.64 12.54 -6.44
CA LEU A 280 -5.19 13.10 -5.22
C LEU A 280 -4.45 12.63 -3.97
N THR A 281 -3.27 12.01 -4.12
CA THR A 281 -2.50 11.37 -3.03
C THR A 281 -2.37 12.32 -1.84
N GLU A 282 -1.88 13.55 -2.03
CA GLU A 282 -1.73 14.54 -0.95
C GLU A 282 -3.05 14.79 -0.18
N LEU A 283 -4.18 14.89 -0.88
CA LEU A 283 -5.49 15.12 -0.26
C LEU A 283 -6.03 13.87 0.43
N SER A 284 -5.83 12.68 -0.14
CA SER A 284 -6.20 11.43 0.54
C SER A 284 -5.34 11.18 1.78
N SER A 285 -4.04 11.48 1.74
CA SER A 285 -3.14 11.30 2.89
C SER A 285 -3.58 12.25 4.02
N LEU A 286 -3.98 13.48 3.68
CA LEU A 286 -4.59 14.41 4.63
C LEU A 286 -5.91 13.88 5.20
N MET A 287 -6.72 13.21 4.38
CA MET A 287 -7.98 12.58 4.83
C MET A 287 -7.73 11.42 5.80
N ALA A 288 -6.74 10.56 5.54
CA ALA A 288 -6.32 9.49 6.45
C ALA A 288 -5.82 10.07 7.80
N GLN A 289 -5.05 11.16 7.77
CA GLN A 289 -4.63 11.87 8.99
C GLN A 289 -5.80 12.45 9.78
N TYR A 290 -6.78 13.06 9.10
CA TYR A 290 -7.99 13.58 9.75
C TYR A 290 -8.83 12.46 10.36
N ALA A 291 -8.93 11.32 9.67
CA ALA A 291 -9.56 10.13 10.22
C ALA A 291 -8.86 9.65 11.48
N LYS A 292 -7.52 9.57 11.47
CA LYS A 292 -6.73 9.15 12.64
C LYS A 292 -6.98 10.08 13.82
N ALA A 293 -6.86 11.39 13.60
CA ALA A 293 -7.12 12.39 14.63
C ALA A 293 -8.56 12.33 15.16
N ALA A 294 -9.55 12.03 14.31
CA ALA A 294 -10.93 11.88 14.75
C ALA A 294 -11.15 10.60 15.58
N VAL A 295 -10.42 9.51 15.28
CA VAL A 295 -10.44 8.29 16.10
C VAL A 295 -9.81 8.57 17.47
N GLU A 296 -8.63 9.17 17.50
CA GLU A 296 -7.90 9.50 18.73
C GLU A 296 -8.69 10.43 19.66
N ASN A 297 -9.46 11.36 19.08
CA ASN A 297 -10.33 12.27 19.83
C ASN A 297 -11.73 11.70 20.13
N GLY A 298 -12.05 10.48 19.69
CA GLY A 298 -13.35 9.84 19.89
C GLY A 298 -14.51 10.52 19.14
N THR A 299 -14.24 11.26 18.07
CA THR A 299 -15.22 11.99 17.25
C THR A 299 -15.50 11.36 15.89
N PHE A 300 -14.79 10.29 15.52
CA PHE A 300 -14.90 9.67 14.19
C PHE A 300 -16.33 9.24 13.84
N GLU A 301 -17.07 8.59 14.76
CA GLU A 301 -18.45 8.16 14.49
C GLU A 301 -19.39 9.34 14.20
N GLN A 302 -19.25 10.44 14.95
CA GLN A 302 -20.01 11.67 14.73
C GLN A 302 -19.71 12.25 13.34
N TYR A 303 -18.43 12.34 12.98
CA TYR A 303 -18.01 12.92 11.70
C TYR A 303 -18.44 12.02 10.53
N ALA A 304 -18.30 10.70 10.67
CA ALA A 304 -18.76 9.70 9.73
C ALA A 304 -20.27 9.75 9.51
N GLN A 305 -21.06 9.99 10.57
CA GLN A 305 -22.51 10.15 10.45
C GLN A 305 -22.89 11.37 9.62
N ILE A 306 -22.20 12.51 9.81
CA ILE A 306 -22.43 13.74 9.05
C ILE A 306 -21.96 13.56 7.60
N LEU A 307 -20.77 12.98 7.40
CA LEU A 307 -20.19 12.68 6.08
C LEU A 307 -21.09 11.73 5.27
N GLY A 308 -21.72 10.77 5.94
CA GLY A 308 -22.65 9.81 5.35
C GLY A 308 -21.97 8.53 4.87
N THR A 309 -22.67 7.41 5.04
CA THR A 309 -22.14 6.04 4.83
C THR A 309 -21.67 5.78 3.40
N GLU A 310 -22.36 6.31 2.38
CA GLU A 310 -21.96 6.14 0.99
C GLU A 310 -20.64 6.83 0.67
N THR A 311 -20.43 8.05 1.19
CA THR A 311 -19.20 8.81 0.99
C THR A 311 -18.05 8.12 1.71
N LEU A 312 -18.26 7.72 2.97
CA LEU A 312 -17.26 6.97 3.74
C LEU A 312 -16.88 5.64 3.05
N ALA A 313 -17.86 4.93 2.48
CA ALA A 313 -17.60 3.69 1.75
C ALA A 313 -16.72 3.88 0.50
N LYS A 314 -16.72 5.07 -0.12
CA LYS A 314 -15.81 5.42 -1.21
C LYS A 314 -14.39 5.71 -0.71
N LEU A 315 -14.26 6.30 0.48
CA LEU A 315 -12.97 6.63 1.11
C LEU A 315 -12.27 5.41 1.72
N ARG A 316 -13.00 4.33 2.02
CA ARG A 316 -12.45 3.02 2.44
C ARG A 316 -11.66 2.97 3.74
N HIS A 317 -11.74 3.97 4.61
CA HIS A 317 -11.26 3.83 5.99
C HIS A 317 -11.97 2.67 6.73
N LYS A 318 -11.22 1.91 7.52
CA LYS A 318 -11.68 0.70 8.22
C LYS A 318 -11.27 0.70 9.69
N LEU A 319 -12.20 0.26 10.53
CA LEU A 319 -11.98 0.01 11.94
C LEU A 319 -12.49 -1.41 12.21
N GLY A 320 -11.60 -2.28 12.64
CA GLY A 320 -11.89 -3.62 13.11
C GLY A 320 -12.35 -3.62 14.57
N GLY A 321 -12.56 -4.82 15.08
CA GLY A 321 -13.23 -5.08 16.34
C GLY A 321 -12.36 -5.84 17.34
N GLU A 322 -12.97 -6.85 17.96
CA GLU A 322 -12.34 -7.68 19.00
C GLU A 322 -12.03 -9.10 18.46
N SER A 323 -12.04 -9.28 17.14
CA SER A 323 -11.95 -10.57 16.46
C SER A 323 -11.05 -10.44 15.26
N ASP A 324 -10.40 -11.53 14.88
CA ASP A 324 -9.56 -11.62 13.67
C ASP A 324 -10.30 -11.06 12.44
N ASP A 325 -9.88 -9.88 12.00
CA ASP A 325 -10.46 -9.10 10.93
C ASP A 325 -9.58 -9.14 9.67
N HIS A 326 -10.23 -9.05 8.52
CA HIS A 326 -9.56 -8.94 7.22
C HIS A 326 -10.02 -7.66 6.53
N LEU A 327 -9.19 -6.63 6.62
CA LEU A 327 -9.54 -5.26 6.24
C LEU A 327 -8.71 -4.82 5.05
N ASN A 328 -9.39 -4.17 4.10
CA ASN A 328 -8.84 -3.83 2.80
C ASN A 328 -9.18 -2.38 2.46
N GLY A 329 -8.16 -1.63 2.06
CA GLY A 329 -8.22 -0.26 1.57
C GLY A 329 -8.58 -0.14 0.08
N ASN A 330 -8.03 0.87 -0.59
CA ASN A 330 -8.13 1.11 -2.02
C ASN A 330 -6.93 1.92 -2.55
N GLU A 331 -7.06 2.56 -3.71
CA GLU A 331 -5.99 3.37 -4.33
C GLU A 331 -5.84 4.79 -3.71
N LEU A 332 -6.56 5.08 -2.63
CA LEU A 332 -6.42 6.31 -1.86
C LEU A 332 -5.71 5.95 -0.56
N ALA A 333 -4.96 6.88 0.00
CA ALA A 333 -4.48 6.77 1.38
C ALA A 333 -5.65 6.51 2.35
N ASN A 334 -5.50 5.51 3.20
CA ASN A 334 -6.52 4.96 4.07
C ASN A 334 -6.02 4.86 5.52
N LEU A 335 -6.91 5.12 6.47
CA LEU A 335 -6.75 4.66 7.85
C LEU A 335 -7.39 3.27 7.99
N ILE A 336 -6.61 2.28 8.42
CA ILE A 336 -7.07 0.92 8.67
C ILE A 336 -6.57 0.50 10.06
N LEU A 337 -7.51 0.26 10.98
CA LEU A 337 -7.23 -0.16 12.35
C LEU A 337 -7.76 -1.59 12.55
N GLY A 338 -6.94 -2.54 13.00
CA GLY A 338 -7.31 -3.93 13.28
C GLY A 338 -8.11 -4.06 14.57
N GLY A 339 -7.57 -3.52 15.67
CA GLY A 339 -8.25 -3.52 16.96
C GLY A 339 -7.69 -4.61 17.86
N LYS A 340 -8.45 -5.66 18.14
CA LYS A 340 -7.92 -6.86 18.80
C LYS A 340 -8.17 -8.09 17.96
N GLY A 341 -7.35 -9.11 18.15
CA GLY A 341 -7.40 -10.34 17.38
C GLY A 341 -6.15 -10.43 16.51
N ASN A 342 -6.02 -11.49 15.72
CA ASN A 342 -4.94 -11.56 14.73
C ASN A 342 -5.48 -11.06 13.40
N ASP A 343 -5.19 -9.81 13.08
CA ASP A 343 -5.79 -9.09 11.98
C ASP A 343 -4.90 -9.14 10.73
N THR A 344 -5.52 -9.01 9.56
CA THR A 344 -4.81 -8.83 8.29
C THR A 344 -5.27 -7.56 7.61
N LEU A 345 -4.34 -6.65 7.39
CA LEU A 345 -4.58 -5.28 6.95
C LEU A 345 -3.87 -5.05 5.60
N TYR A 346 -4.63 -4.63 4.58
CA TYR A 346 -4.09 -4.25 3.27
C TYR A 346 -4.44 -2.80 2.96
N GLY A 347 -3.43 -1.94 2.86
CA GLY A 347 -3.58 -0.55 2.41
C GLY A 347 -3.94 -0.45 0.93
N TYR A 348 -3.18 -1.17 0.11
CA TYR A 348 -3.15 -1.10 -1.34
C TYR A 348 -2.39 0.10 -1.86
N GLY A 349 -3.03 1.20 -2.25
CA GLY A 349 -2.35 2.29 -2.94
C GLY A 349 -2.54 3.64 -2.24
N GLY A 350 -1.52 4.48 -2.29
CA GLY A 350 -1.50 5.75 -1.57
C GLY A 350 -0.85 5.61 -0.20
N ASP A 351 -0.60 6.73 0.48
CA ASP A 351 0.14 6.75 1.74
C ASP A 351 -0.76 6.33 2.91
N ASP A 352 -0.79 5.05 3.21
CA ASP A 352 -1.69 4.42 4.16
C ASP A 352 -1.22 4.53 5.62
N ILE A 353 -2.17 4.45 6.55
CA ILE A 353 -1.92 4.35 7.99
C ILE A 353 -2.58 3.06 8.48
N LEU A 354 -1.74 2.07 8.81
CA LEU A 354 -2.14 0.75 9.27
C LEU A 354 -1.75 0.57 10.73
N ASP A 355 -2.71 0.18 11.57
CA ASP A 355 -2.48 -0.13 12.99
C ASP A 355 -3.10 -1.51 13.30
N GLY A 356 -2.29 -2.49 13.68
CA GLY A 356 -2.72 -3.84 14.06
C GLY A 356 -3.55 -3.81 15.34
N GLY A 357 -2.93 -3.35 16.42
CA GLY A 357 -3.59 -3.18 17.71
C GLY A 357 -3.12 -4.25 18.70
N GLU A 358 -4.01 -5.07 19.23
CA GLU A 358 -3.63 -6.20 20.10
C GLU A 358 -3.71 -7.53 19.35
N GLY A 359 -2.62 -8.28 19.24
CA GLY A 359 -2.61 -9.60 18.63
C GLY A 359 -1.38 -9.82 17.76
N GLY A 360 -1.33 -10.94 17.04
CA GLY A 360 -0.28 -11.19 16.06
C GLY A 360 -0.78 -10.84 14.67
N ASP A 361 -0.50 -9.63 14.24
CA ASP A 361 -1.11 -9.00 13.08
C ASP A 361 -0.23 -9.07 11.83
N GLU A 362 -0.86 -8.94 10.66
CA GLU A 362 -0.18 -8.92 9.37
C GLU A 362 -0.59 -7.67 8.57
N LEU A 363 0.36 -6.74 8.41
CA LEU A 363 0.13 -5.42 7.80
C LEU A 363 0.86 -5.32 6.47
N HIS A 364 0.14 -4.98 5.41
CA HIS A 364 0.63 -4.76 4.06
C HIS A 364 0.30 -3.35 3.60
N GLY A 365 1.29 -2.47 3.52
CA GLY A 365 1.15 -1.10 3.01
C GLY A 365 0.74 -1.10 1.54
N GLY A 366 1.67 -1.47 0.67
CA GLY A 366 1.51 -1.48 -0.78
C GLY A 366 2.26 -0.30 -1.41
N PRO A 367 1.91 0.15 -2.63
CA PRO A 367 2.51 1.36 -3.18
C PRO A 367 2.08 2.63 -2.44
N GLY A 368 3.02 3.31 -1.80
CA GLY A 368 2.77 4.53 -1.03
C GLY A 368 3.90 4.76 -0.03
N SER A 369 3.93 5.90 0.63
CA SER A 369 4.77 6.09 1.82
C SER A 369 3.94 5.82 3.06
N ASP A 370 3.93 4.57 3.51
CA ASP A 370 2.98 4.04 4.47
C ASP A 370 3.49 4.13 5.91
N ILE A 371 2.56 4.18 6.86
CA ILE A 371 2.82 4.12 8.30
C ILE A 371 2.24 2.81 8.83
N LEU A 372 3.10 1.90 9.28
CA LEU A 372 2.72 0.59 9.81
C LEU A 372 3.05 0.52 11.30
N ASN A 373 2.04 0.30 12.12
CA ASN A 373 2.17 0.04 13.56
C ASN A 373 1.57 -1.35 13.85
N GLY A 374 2.39 -2.32 14.23
CA GLY A 374 1.88 -3.64 14.63
C GLY A 374 1.01 -3.57 15.89
N GLY A 375 1.37 -2.68 16.81
CA GLY A 375 0.74 -2.61 18.12
C GLY A 375 1.42 -3.55 19.09
N ALA A 376 0.66 -4.31 19.87
CA ALA A 376 1.15 -5.25 20.87
C ALA A 376 0.94 -6.69 20.40
N GLY A 377 2.02 -7.44 20.26
CA GLY A 377 1.99 -8.87 20.00
C GLY A 377 3.21 -9.30 19.20
N ASN A 378 3.04 -10.11 18.16
CA ASN A 378 4.17 -10.49 17.33
C ASN A 378 3.73 -10.35 15.88
N ASP A 379 4.09 -9.22 15.28
CA ASP A 379 3.47 -8.75 14.06
C ASP A 379 4.38 -8.92 12.86
N LYS A 380 3.79 -8.93 11.67
CA LYS A 380 4.51 -8.92 10.40
C LYS A 380 4.13 -7.68 9.63
N LEU A 381 5.13 -6.84 9.35
CA LEU A 381 4.97 -5.55 8.72
C LEU A 381 5.67 -5.56 7.36
N TYR A 382 4.90 -5.32 6.30
CA TYR A 382 5.36 -5.27 4.93
C TYR A 382 5.00 -3.90 4.33
N GLY A 383 5.99 -3.04 4.12
CA GLY A 383 5.81 -1.72 3.51
C GLY A 383 5.44 -1.85 2.04
N GLY A 384 6.22 -2.64 1.30
CA GLY A 384 5.76 -3.33 0.11
C GLY A 384 6.10 -2.64 -1.20
N GLY A 385 5.76 -1.36 -1.36
CA GLY A 385 6.21 -0.54 -2.48
C GLY A 385 7.75 -0.43 -2.56
N SER A 386 8.24 0.41 -3.46
CA SER A 386 9.66 0.78 -3.38
C SER A 386 9.87 2.05 -2.58
N GLU A 387 8.81 2.79 -2.32
CA GLU A 387 8.74 4.06 -1.61
C GLU A 387 9.18 3.93 -0.14
N ALA A 388 9.45 5.04 0.54
CA ALA A 388 9.94 5.00 1.91
C ALA A 388 8.80 4.86 2.91
N ASP A 389 8.85 3.80 3.72
CA ASP A 389 7.83 3.47 4.71
C ASP A 389 8.30 3.77 6.15
N THR A 390 7.34 3.93 7.05
CA THR A 390 7.59 4.15 8.48
C THR A 390 6.95 3.07 9.34
N TYR A 391 7.79 2.34 10.05
CA TYR A 391 7.40 1.30 11.00
C TYR A 391 7.49 1.85 12.41
N VAL A 392 6.37 1.86 13.14
CA VAL A 392 6.28 2.48 14.47
C VAL A 392 6.23 1.40 15.54
N PHE A 393 7.09 1.54 16.55
CA PHE A 393 7.17 0.63 17.68
C PHE A 393 7.15 1.42 18.98
N ALA A 394 6.39 0.96 19.96
CA ALA A 394 6.37 1.48 21.33
C ALA A 394 6.63 0.35 22.33
N LYS A 395 7.00 0.68 23.57
CA LYS A 395 7.26 -0.35 24.60
C LYS A 395 6.07 -1.31 24.78
N GLY A 396 6.35 -2.62 24.77
CA GLY A 396 5.34 -3.68 24.82
C GLY A 396 4.85 -4.14 23.45
N HIS A 397 5.51 -3.72 22.37
CA HIS A 397 5.16 -4.12 21.01
C HIS A 397 5.40 -5.62 20.76
N GLY A 398 6.31 -6.26 21.51
CA GLY A 398 6.62 -7.68 21.38
C GLY A 398 7.66 -7.97 20.29
N ARG A 399 7.49 -9.06 19.53
CA ARG A 399 8.52 -9.56 18.59
C ARG A 399 8.05 -9.48 17.15
N ASP A 400 8.38 -8.37 16.51
CA ASP A 400 7.87 -8.04 15.19
C ASP A 400 8.90 -8.32 14.10
N ILE A 401 8.40 -8.60 12.91
CA ILE A 401 9.18 -8.79 11.70
C ILE A 401 8.84 -7.67 10.73
N VAL A 402 9.86 -6.91 10.33
CA VAL A 402 9.79 -5.96 9.23
C VAL A 402 10.42 -6.61 8.01
N SER A 403 9.68 -6.64 6.92
CA SER A 403 10.16 -7.16 5.64
C SER A 403 9.86 -6.17 4.53
N ASP A 404 10.88 -5.42 4.15
CA ASP A 404 10.80 -4.41 3.10
C ASP A 404 12.02 -4.40 2.16
N SER A 405 11.89 -3.68 1.06
CA SER A 405 12.96 -3.49 0.08
C SER A 405 13.04 -2.03 -0.40
N GLY A 406 13.74 -1.17 0.34
CA GLY A 406 14.28 0.06 -0.22
C GLY A 406 15.36 -0.27 -1.25
N TRP A 407 15.24 0.16 -2.52
CA TRP A 407 16.25 -0.14 -3.55
C TRP A 407 17.31 0.96 -3.72
N LYS A 408 17.10 2.12 -3.08
CA LYS A 408 17.95 3.31 -3.19
C LYS A 408 17.81 4.20 -1.95
N ALA A 409 18.79 5.09 -1.75
CA ALA A 409 18.82 6.02 -0.62
C ALA A 409 17.60 6.97 -0.53
N GLU A 410 16.96 7.32 -1.66
CA GLU A 410 15.73 8.12 -1.68
C GLU A 410 14.51 7.40 -1.08
N HIS A 411 14.61 6.08 -0.95
CA HIS A 411 13.58 5.17 -0.46
C HIS A 411 14.05 4.48 0.83
N THR A 412 14.67 5.26 1.72
CA THR A 412 15.17 4.72 2.99
C THR A 412 14.03 4.66 3.99
N ASP A 413 13.68 3.44 4.41
CA ASP A 413 12.62 3.19 5.38
C ASP A 413 13.02 3.66 6.77
N THR A 414 12.04 3.90 7.64
CA THR A 414 12.27 4.35 9.01
C THR A 414 11.62 3.42 10.01
N LEU A 415 12.43 2.79 10.87
CA LEU A 415 11.96 2.16 12.09
C LEU A 415 11.98 3.19 13.21
N ARG A 416 10.81 3.64 13.65
CA ARG A 416 10.60 4.63 14.70
C ARG A 416 10.35 3.92 16.04
N PHE A 417 11.25 4.10 16.99
CA PHE A 417 11.13 3.56 18.36
C PHE A 417 10.72 4.68 19.33
N GLU A 418 9.40 4.86 19.53
CA GLU A 418 8.84 5.92 20.37
C GLU A 418 9.11 5.68 21.87
N GLY A 419 9.70 6.67 22.55
CA GLY A 419 10.00 6.57 23.98
C GLY A 419 11.27 5.77 24.31
N ALA A 420 12.04 5.36 23.29
CA ALA A 420 13.37 4.77 23.44
C ALA A 420 14.48 5.79 23.14
N ASN A 421 15.62 5.63 23.82
CA ASN A 421 16.86 6.36 23.52
C ASN A 421 17.90 5.38 22.96
N PHE A 422 18.77 5.87 22.06
CA PHE A 422 19.79 5.05 21.40
C PHE A 422 20.73 4.35 22.38
N ALA A 423 21.07 4.99 23.51
CA ALA A 423 22.01 4.43 24.50
C ALA A 423 21.56 3.08 25.11
N GLY A 424 20.26 2.75 25.04
CA GLY A 424 19.71 1.47 25.50
C GLY A 424 19.49 0.44 24.38
N ALA A 425 19.73 0.83 23.13
CA ALA A 425 19.48 -0.02 21.98
C ALA A 425 20.60 -1.04 21.77
N VAL A 426 20.23 -2.26 21.43
CA VAL A 426 21.16 -3.35 21.10
C VAL A 426 20.83 -3.86 19.69
N PHE A 427 21.86 -3.95 18.85
CA PHE A 427 21.79 -4.47 17.50
C PHE A 427 22.54 -5.80 17.45
N THR A 428 21.86 -6.85 17.00
CA THR A 428 22.42 -8.20 16.88
C THR A 428 22.06 -8.78 15.53
N ARG A 429 22.89 -9.70 15.02
CA ARG A 429 22.61 -10.43 13.79
C ARG A 429 22.09 -11.83 14.10
N ASN A 430 21.11 -12.29 13.33
CA ASN A 430 20.59 -13.66 13.37
C ASN A 430 20.47 -14.16 11.93
N GLY A 431 21.41 -15.02 11.48
CA GLY A 431 21.51 -15.36 10.06
C GLY A 431 21.72 -14.11 9.20
N ASN A 432 20.80 -13.82 8.27
CA ASN A 432 20.85 -12.62 7.43
C ASN A 432 19.94 -11.48 7.91
N ASP A 433 19.33 -11.63 9.08
CA ASP A 433 18.42 -10.64 9.65
C ASP A 433 19.14 -9.75 10.68
N LEU A 434 18.72 -8.49 10.75
CA LEU A 434 19.11 -7.59 11.82
C LEU A 434 18.03 -7.60 12.91
N VAL A 435 18.43 -7.88 14.15
CA VAL A 435 17.55 -7.83 15.31
C VAL A 435 17.89 -6.58 16.14
N VAL A 436 16.89 -5.74 16.35
CA VAL A 436 16.99 -4.49 17.12
C VAL A 436 16.18 -4.60 18.39
N LYS A 437 16.82 -4.38 19.55
CA LYS A 437 16.16 -4.33 20.86
C LYS A 437 16.31 -2.93 21.46
N ALA A 438 15.24 -2.14 21.41
CA ALA A 438 15.25 -0.74 21.86
C ALA A 438 14.78 -0.54 23.33
N TYR A 439 13.91 -1.42 23.84
CA TYR A 439 13.23 -1.24 25.13
C TYR A 439 13.76 -2.14 26.27
N GLY A 440 14.67 -3.07 25.94
CA GLY A 440 15.05 -4.19 26.81
C GLY A 440 13.91 -5.21 26.99
N GLY A 441 14.19 -6.33 27.64
CA GLY A 441 13.18 -7.38 27.85
C GLY A 441 12.92 -8.23 26.60
N GLU A 442 11.65 -8.55 26.35
CA GLU A 442 11.23 -9.44 25.25
C GLU A 442 10.97 -8.71 23.92
N ASP A 443 10.79 -7.39 23.98
CA ASP A 443 10.55 -6.53 22.80
C ASP A 443 11.76 -6.56 21.85
N GLY A 444 11.51 -6.80 20.57
CA GLY A 444 12.55 -6.79 19.54
C GLY A 444 11.98 -6.79 18.13
N VAL A 445 12.64 -6.07 17.22
CA VAL A 445 12.26 -6.00 15.81
C VAL A 445 13.29 -6.73 14.99
N THR A 446 12.83 -7.65 14.13
CA THR A 446 13.68 -8.37 13.17
C THR A 446 13.48 -7.76 11.79
N VAL A 447 14.51 -7.11 11.25
CA VAL A 447 14.54 -6.62 9.87
C VAL A 447 15.05 -7.75 8.98
N SER A 448 14.12 -8.35 8.23
CA SER A 448 14.36 -9.54 7.43
C SER A 448 15.32 -9.26 6.28
N GLY A 449 16.35 -10.09 6.12
CA GLY A 449 17.29 -10.03 5.00
C GLY A 449 18.20 -8.80 4.97
N TYR A 450 18.28 -8.04 6.07
CA TYR A 450 19.08 -6.81 6.16
C TYR A 450 20.53 -7.01 5.70
N PHE A 451 21.13 -8.18 5.96
CA PHE A 451 22.50 -8.50 5.58
C PHE A 451 22.65 -9.23 4.23
N ASN A 452 21.58 -9.44 3.46
CA ASN A 452 21.64 -10.14 2.17
C ASN A 452 22.48 -9.39 1.13
N SER A 453 22.40 -8.06 1.09
CA SER A 453 23.24 -7.21 0.23
C SER A 453 23.19 -5.77 0.72
N SER A 454 24.05 -4.90 0.19
CA SER A 454 24.01 -3.47 0.50
C SER A 454 22.69 -2.79 0.12
N SER A 455 21.89 -3.35 -0.81
CA SER A 455 20.57 -2.81 -1.16
C SER A 455 19.50 -3.12 -0.13
N TYR A 456 19.69 -4.06 0.79
CA TYR A 456 18.71 -4.35 1.86
C TYR A 456 18.99 -3.54 3.14
N ARG A 457 19.96 -2.61 3.11
CA ARG A 457 20.41 -1.87 4.29
C ARG A 457 19.81 -0.47 4.40
N TYR A 458 18.89 -0.08 3.51
CA TYR A 458 18.27 1.24 3.48
C TYR A 458 17.19 1.40 4.57
N TYR A 459 17.63 1.33 5.83
CA TYR A 459 16.81 1.58 7.01
C TYR A 459 17.45 2.63 7.90
N ASN A 460 16.64 3.57 8.38
CA ASN A 460 16.96 4.47 9.47
C ASN A 460 16.31 3.94 10.76
N PHE A 461 17.07 3.91 11.85
CA PHE A 461 16.58 3.55 13.18
C PHE A 461 16.46 4.82 14.02
N ALA A 462 15.23 5.26 14.22
CA ALA A 462 14.94 6.58 14.73
C ALA A 462 14.43 6.50 16.18
N PHE A 463 15.28 6.93 17.11
CA PHE A 463 15.01 7.03 18.55
C PHE A 463 14.62 8.47 18.90
N ASP A 464 14.19 8.72 20.15
CA ASP A 464 13.80 10.06 20.62
C ASP A 464 14.99 11.04 20.65
N ASP A 465 16.21 10.55 20.90
CA ASP A 465 17.43 11.35 21.07
C ASP A 465 18.34 11.39 19.84
N LYS A 466 18.27 10.39 18.95
CA LYS A 466 19.08 10.30 17.73
C LYS A 466 18.39 9.44 16.66
N THR A 467 18.66 9.74 15.39
CA THR A 467 18.45 8.80 14.28
C THR A 467 19.79 8.16 13.88
N VAL A 468 19.84 6.84 13.86
CA VAL A 468 20.94 6.04 13.32
C VAL A 468 20.62 5.75 11.86
N THR A 469 21.43 6.30 10.96
CA THR A 469 21.27 6.08 9.52
C THR A 469 21.91 4.76 9.08
N ALA A 470 21.62 4.32 7.86
CA ALA A 470 22.33 3.20 7.23
C ALA A 470 23.86 3.39 7.23
N GLN A 471 24.35 4.64 7.19
CA GLN A 471 25.78 4.93 7.29
C GLN A 471 26.30 4.80 8.72
N ASP A 472 25.54 5.26 9.73
CA ASP A 472 25.92 5.09 11.14
C ASP A 472 25.99 3.61 11.54
N MET A 473 25.20 2.74 10.91
CA MET A 473 25.15 1.30 11.21
C MET A 473 26.49 0.59 10.96
N ALA A 474 27.31 1.08 10.03
CA ALA A 474 28.64 0.52 9.78
C ALA A 474 29.57 0.69 10.99
N ASP A 475 29.41 1.75 11.79
CA ASP A 475 30.24 1.98 12.97
C ASP A 475 29.67 1.28 14.24
N ILE A 476 28.53 0.59 14.13
CA ILE A 476 27.88 -0.10 15.25
C ILE A 476 28.36 -1.55 15.27
N LYS A 477 28.92 -1.97 16.41
CA LYS A 477 29.25 -3.38 16.64
C LYS A 477 27.97 -4.22 16.59
N VAL A 478 27.86 -5.08 15.58
CA VAL A 478 26.82 -6.10 15.49
C VAL A 478 27.46 -7.46 15.77
N GLU A 479 27.13 -8.06 16.91
CA GLU A 479 27.53 -9.44 17.20
C GLU A 479 26.50 -10.41 16.58
N GLY A 480 26.96 -11.47 15.92
CA GLY A 480 26.10 -12.44 15.26
C GLY A 480 26.69 -13.85 15.23
N ILE A 481 25.81 -14.84 15.31
CA ILE A 481 26.09 -16.26 15.12
C ILE A 481 25.18 -16.72 13.97
N GLY A 482 25.74 -17.47 13.02
CA GLY A 482 25.02 -18.16 11.95
C GLY A 482 24.19 -19.33 12.50
N THR A 483 23.60 -20.13 11.61
CA THR A 483 22.68 -21.20 12.02
C THR A 483 23.31 -22.57 11.81
N ASP A 484 22.51 -23.63 11.72
CA ASP A 484 22.97 -24.98 11.33
C ASP A 484 22.81 -25.19 9.80
N GLY A 485 22.53 -24.13 9.05
CA GLY A 485 22.27 -24.13 7.62
C GLY A 485 23.46 -23.65 6.80
N ASN A 486 23.33 -23.67 5.47
CA ASN A 486 24.36 -23.10 4.62
C ASN A 486 24.06 -21.62 4.38
N GLU A 487 24.87 -20.74 4.94
CA GLU A 487 24.67 -19.29 4.92
C GLU A 487 25.75 -18.54 4.11
N SER A 488 25.43 -17.29 3.77
CA SER A 488 26.43 -16.32 3.29
C SER A 488 26.40 -15.11 4.20
N LEU A 489 27.43 -14.96 5.02
CA LEU A 489 27.56 -13.90 6.01
C LEU A 489 28.51 -12.82 5.50
N TYR A 490 28.05 -11.57 5.54
CA TYR A 490 28.76 -10.40 5.03
C TYR A 490 28.97 -9.41 6.17
N GLY A 491 30.23 -9.04 6.42
CA GLY A 491 30.63 -7.96 7.30
C GLY A 491 30.27 -6.57 6.77
N TRP A 492 30.77 -5.59 7.49
CA TRP A 492 30.79 -4.17 7.19
C TRP A 492 32.17 -3.77 6.66
N ASP A 493 32.35 -2.51 6.28
CA ASP A 493 33.69 -1.97 6.01
C ASP A 493 34.41 -1.56 7.31
N THR A 494 34.18 -2.31 8.41
CA THR A 494 34.74 -2.08 9.75
C THR A 494 35.05 -3.40 10.46
N VAL A 495 35.65 -3.35 11.65
CA VAL A 495 35.92 -4.54 12.48
C VAL A 495 34.67 -5.37 12.79
N ASP A 496 34.68 -6.62 12.34
CA ASP A 496 33.59 -7.58 12.47
C ASP A 496 33.92 -8.82 13.31
N VAL A 497 32.86 -9.44 13.84
CA VAL A 497 32.92 -10.79 14.42
C VAL A 497 31.81 -11.61 13.81
N LEU A 498 32.17 -12.53 12.91
CA LEU A 498 31.27 -13.45 12.21
C LEU A 498 31.54 -14.89 12.65
N ASP A 499 30.47 -15.65 12.85
CA ASP A 499 30.51 -17.07 13.20
C ASP A 499 29.46 -17.78 12.34
N GLY A 500 29.85 -18.75 11.52
CA GLY A 500 28.99 -19.49 10.60
C GLY A 500 28.07 -20.48 11.32
N GLY A 501 28.55 -21.03 12.44
CA GLY A 501 27.80 -22.02 13.21
C GLY A 501 28.03 -23.42 12.65
N GLY A 502 27.03 -23.99 11.98
CA GLY A 502 27.21 -25.26 11.28
C GLY A 502 26.54 -25.24 9.91
N GLY A 503 26.94 -26.12 9.02
CA GLY A 503 26.58 -26.04 7.60
C GLY A 503 27.81 -25.66 6.77
N ASN A 504 27.65 -25.54 5.46
CA ASN A 504 28.75 -25.09 4.60
C ASN A 504 28.55 -23.60 4.30
N ASP A 505 29.28 -22.77 5.00
CA ASP A 505 29.08 -21.33 5.05
C ASP A 505 30.05 -20.56 4.16
N THR A 506 29.69 -19.32 3.85
CA THR A 506 30.54 -18.37 3.13
C THR A 506 30.60 -17.05 3.89
N LEU A 507 31.75 -16.71 4.47
CA LEU A 507 31.95 -15.52 5.29
C LEU A 507 32.87 -14.51 4.58
N TYR A 508 32.49 -13.24 4.57
CA TYR A 508 33.28 -12.12 4.05
C TYR A 508 33.44 -11.03 5.13
N GLY A 509 34.66 -10.68 5.52
CA GLY A 509 34.98 -9.58 6.45
C GLY A 509 34.93 -8.21 5.79
N TYR A 510 35.47 -8.09 4.57
CA TYR A 510 35.64 -6.85 3.81
C TYR A 510 36.78 -5.97 4.29
N ASN A 511 36.51 -4.83 4.94
CA ASN A 511 37.57 -3.94 5.44
C ASN A 511 37.51 -3.98 6.96
N GLY A 512 38.61 -4.18 7.65
CA GLY A 512 38.54 -4.29 9.10
C GLY A 512 39.70 -5.09 9.66
N ASN A 513 39.66 -5.39 10.95
CA ASN A 513 40.53 -6.41 11.51
C ASN A 513 39.58 -7.43 12.11
N ASP A 514 39.14 -8.36 11.28
CA ASP A 514 37.93 -9.12 11.48
C ASP A 514 38.21 -10.46 12.14
N ILE A 515 37.19 -11.04 12.78
CA ILE A 515 37.23 -12.39 13.32
C ILE A 515 36.14 -13.21 12.64
N LEU A 516 36.53 -14.14 11.80
CA LEU A 516 35.64 -15.04 11.06
C LEU A 516 35.81 -16.46 11.59
N ARG A 517 34.70 -17.12 11.93
CA ARG A 517 34.67 -18.54 12.30
C ARG A 517 33.73 -19.30 11.39
N GLY A 518 34.19 -20.36 10.72
CA GLY A 518 33.35 -21.24 9.89
C GLY A 518 32.45 -22.09 10.77
N GLY A 519 33.06 -22.92 11.61
CA GLY A 519 32.35 -23.76 12.57
C GLY A 519 32.33 -25.23 12.13
N LEU A 520 31.15 -25.81 11.93
CA LEU A 520 31.01 -27.19 11.47
C LEU A 520 30.63 -27.24 9.99
N GLY A 521 31.41 -27.88 9.14
CA GLY A 521 31.10 -28.07 7.73
C GLY A 521 32.25 -27.63 6.84
N ASN A 522 32.01 -27.55 5.52
CA ASN A 522 33.06 -27.13 4.60
C ASN A 522 32.84 -25.66 4.23
N ASP A 523 33.63 -24.79 4.83
CA ASP A 523 33.40 -23.35 4.84
C ASP A 523 34.33 -22.60 3.90
N TYR A 524 33.87 -21.43 3.46
CA TYR A 524 34.68 -20.45 2.74
C TYR A 524 34.77 -19.17 3.55
N LEU A 525 35.97 -18.77 3.97
CA LEU A 525 36.21 -17.55 4.72
C LEU A 525 37.12 -16.62 3.91
N ASN A 526 36.77 -15.34 3.85
CA ASN A 526 37.56 -14.28 3.23
C ASN A 526 37.63 -13.08 4.19
N GLY A 527 38.83 -12.76 4.68
CA GLY A 527 39.09 -11.65 5.58
C GLY A 527 38.92 -10.32 4.86
N GLY A 528 39.75 -10.08 3.85
CA GLY A 528 39.67 -8.93 2.98
C GLY A 528 40.84 -7.99 3.20
N GLU A 529 40.58 -6.77 3.65
CA GLU A 529 41.61 -5.77 3.94
C GLU A 529 41.75 -5.57 5.44
N GLY A 530 42.97 -5.70 5.94
CA GLY A 530 43.37 -5.47 7.32
C GLY A 530 43.86 -6.76 7.99
N ASN A 531 44.07 -6.73 9.31
CA ASN A 531 44.70 -7.87 9.99
C ASN A 531 43.62 -8.77 10.58
N ASP A 532 43.30 -9.83 9.87
CA ASP A 532 42.16 -10.68 10.13
C ASP A 532 42.53 -11.98 10.86
N ARG A 533 41.53 -12.57 11.53
CA ARG A 533 41.62 -13.87 12.16
C ARG A 533 40.53 -14.78 11.61
N LEU A 534 40.93 -15.80 10.86
CA LEU A 534 40.04 -16.78 10.25
C LEU A 534 40.23 -18.14 10.95
N GLU A 535 39.14 -18.74 11.40
CA GLU A 535 39.08 -20.07 12.01
C GLU A 535 38.10 -20.93 11.19
N GLY A 536 38.57 -21.97 10.50
CA GLY A 536 37.75 -22.88 9.68
C GLY A 536 36.85 -23.73 10.56
N GLY A 537 37.43 -24.59 11.40
CA GLY A 537 36.69 -25.41 12.35
C GLY A 537 36.77 -26.89 12.02
N GLU A 538 35.63 -27.59 11.97
CA GLU A 538 35.56 -28.98 11.52
C GLU A 538 35.09 -29.05 10.07
N GLY A 539 35.85 -29.70 9.19
CA GLY A 539 35.50 -29.92 7.79
C GLY A 539 36.63 -29.52 6.86
N ASN A 540 36.37 -29.50 5.56
CA ASN A 540 37.38 -29.13 4.57
C ASN A 540 37.16 -27.67 4.15
N ASP A 541 37.94 -26.78 4.74
CA ASP A 541 37.70 -25.33 4.66
C ASP A 541 38.62 -24.63 3.66
N SER A 542 38.18 -23.46 3.20
CA SER A 542 38.94 -22.58 2.32
C SER A 542 39.02 -21.18 2.91
N LEU A 543 40.19 -20.84 3.44
CA LEU A 543 40.45 -19.58 4.13
C LEU A 543 41.31 -18.67 3.25
N HIS A 544 40.92 -17.41 3.11
CA HIS A 544 41.66 -16.37 2.39
C HIS A 544 41.82 -15.15 3.31
N GLY A 545 43.04 -14.84 3.73
CA GLY A 545 43.34 -13.63 4.49
C GLY A 545 43.17 -12.38 3.63
N ASP A 546 43.71 -12.44 2.42
CA ASP A 546 43.84 -11.32 1.48
C ASP A 546 44.90 -10.31 1.95
N ASN A 547 44.59 -9.01 2.05
CA ASN A 547 45.60 -7.99 2.33
C ASN A 547 45.72 -7.71 3.83
N GLY A 548 46.89 -7.93 4.41
CA GLY A 548 47.17 -7.61 5.80
C GLY A 548 47.98 -8.70 6.48
N ASN A 549 48.22 -8.57 7.78
CA ASN A 549 48.93 -9.59 8.52
C ASN A 549 47.89 -10.49 9.21
N ASP A 550 47.58 -11.60 8.58
CA ASP A 550 46.44 -12.42 8.94
C ASP A 550 46.82 -13.63 9.79
N THR A 551 45.83 -14.18 10.50
CA THR A 551 45.96 -15.45 11.22
C THR A 551 44.89 -16.42 10.72
N LEU A 552 45.31 -17.43 9.98
CA LEU A 552 44.45 -18.45 9.41
C LEU A 552 44.65 -19.78 10.15
N ILE A 553 43.57 -20.34 10.67
CA ILE A 553 43.55 -21.62 11.38
C ILE A 553 42.52 -22.51 10.68
N GLY A 554 42.97 -23.57 10.00
CA GLY A 554 42.11 -24.54 9.31
C GLY A 554 41.24 -25.30 10.30
N GLY A 555 41.85 -26.20 11.07
CA GLY A 555 41.15 -26.92 12.13
C GLY A 555 41.23 -28.42 11.93
N GLU A 556 40.12 -29.13 11.86
CA GLU A 556 40.08 -30.57 11.57
C GLU A 556 39.56 -30.78 10.15
N GLY A 557 40.30 -31.46 9.28
CA GLY A 557 39.90 -31.76 7.91
C GLY A 557 40.96 -31.37 6.90
N ASP A 558 40.72 -31.60 5.60
CA ASP A 558 41.71 -31.26 4.58
C ASP A 558 41.50 -29.82 4.09
N ASP A 559 42.25 -28.87 4.65
CA ASP A 559 42.03 -27.43 4.49
C ASP A 559 42.89 -26.79 3.39
N THR A 560 42.45 -25.62 2.93
CA THR A 560 43.19 -24.77 1.99
C THR A 560 43.25 -23.34 2.51
N LEU A 561 44.45 -22.90 2.92
CA LEU A 561 44.70 -21.59 3.51
C LEU A 561 45.54 -20.75 2.56
N HIS A 562 45.06 -19.55 2.24
CA HIS A 562 45.74 -18.53 1.47
C HIS A 562 45.95 -17.29 2.35
N GLY A 563 47.18 -17.00 2.76
CA GLY A 563 47.52 -15.78 3.52
C GLY A 563 47.24 -14.55 2.67
N GLY A 564 48.05 -14.34 1.64
CA GLY A 564 47.90 -13.22 0.71
C GLY A 564 49.08 -12.28 0.81
N PRO A 565 48.92 -10.97 0.52
CA PRO A 565 49.94 -9.98 0.80
C PRO A 565 49.99 -9.59 2.29
N GLY A 566 51.13 -9.87 2.93
CA GLY A 566 51.39 -9.49 4.31
C GLY A 566 52.17 -10.57 5.04
N SER A 567 52.43 -10.37 6.33
CA SER A 567 53.14 -11.36 7.15
C SER A 567 52.14 -12.20 7.93
N ASP A 568 51.82 -13.37 7.40
CA ASP A 568 50.69 -14.17 7.83
C ASP A 568 51.10 -15.31 8.76
N ILE A 569 50.14 -15.78 9.55
CA ILE A 569 50.26 -16.98 10.39
C ILE A 569 49.28 -18.02 9.88
N LEU A 570 49.79 -19.11 9.32
CA LEU A 570 48.99 -20.20 8.78
C LEU A 570 49.17 -21.46 9.63
N ASN A 571 48.07 -22.00 10.14
CA ASN A 571 48.02 -23.27 10.84
C ASN A 571 46.93 -24.14 10.20
N GLY A 572 47.33 -25.19 9.49
CA GLY A 572 46.38 -26.12 8.87
C GLY A 572 45.53 -26.87 9.90
N GLY A 573 46.12 -27.22 11.04
CA GLY A 573 45.47 -28.07 12.03
C GLY A 573 45.70 -29.54 11.71
N ALA A 574 44.70 -30.39 11.89
CA ALA A 574 44.77 -31.83 11.64
C ALA A 574 44.17 -32.17 10.28
N GLY A 575 44.94 -32.77 9.39
CA GLY A 575 44.43 -33.08 8.06
C GLY A 575 45.52 -33.27 7.02
N ASN A 576 45.21 -33.02 5.76
CA ASN A 576 46.22 -32.90 4.72
C ASN A 576 46.05 -31.55 4.04
N ASP A 577 46.71 -30.55 4.60
CA ASP A 577 46.38 -29.16 4.31
C ASP A 577 47.24 -28.58 3.20
N LYS A 578 46.74 -27.53 2.57
CA LYS A 578 47.50 -26.72 1.62
C LYS A 578 47.61 -25.31 2.16
N LEU A 579 48.84 -24.91 2.48
CA LEU A 579 49.17 -23.62 3.05
C LEU A 579 49.93 -22.80 2.00
N TYR A 580 49.36 -21.66 1.64
CA TYR A 580 49.91 -20.72 0.68
C TYR A 580 50.10 -19.37 1.40
N GLY A 581 51.32 -19.06 1.82
CA GLY A 581 51.64 -17.79 2.51
C GLY A 581 51.39 -16.61 1.60
N GLY A 582 52.06 -16.57 0.45
CA GLY A 582 51.71 -15.62 -0.60
C GLY A 582 52.91 -15.27 -1.45
N SER A 583 53.19 -13.98 -1.56
CA SER A 583 54.41 -13.53 -2.21
C SER A 583 54.94 -12.31 -1.50
N TYR A 584 56.26 -12.27 -1.37
CA TYR A 584 57.06 -11.11 -1.01
C TYR A 584 57.22 -10.80 0.46
N GLU A 585 56.34 -11.17 1.38
CA GLU A 585 56.50 -10.93 2.81
C GLU A 585 56.97 -12.21 3.54
N ALA A 586 57.12 -12.18 4.87
CA ALA A 586 57.57 -13.33 5.65
C ALA A 586 56.41 -13.98 6.38
N ASP A 587 56.14 -15.23 6.05
CA ASP A 587 55.02 -15.97 6.62
C ASP A 587 55.47 -16.97 7.68
N THR A 588 54.56 -17.27 8.62
CA THR A 588 54.77 -18.23 9.70
C THR A 588 53.80 -19.39 9.55
N TYR A 589 54.34 -20.60 9.46
CA TYR A 589 53.59 -21.83 9.33
C TYR A 589 53.74 -22.65 10.61
N VAL A 590 52.64 -22.99 11.26
CA VAL A 590 52.66 -23.66 12.58
C VAL A 590 52.19 -25.10 12.43
N PHE A 591 53.00 -26.05 12.93
CA PHE A 591 52.71 -27.48 12.91
C PHE A 591 52.85 -28.07 14.31
N ALA A 592 51.82 -28.78 14.76
CA ALA A 592 51.82 -29.55 16.00
C ALA A 592 51.64 -31.05 15.72
N LYS A 593 51.94 -31.92 16.68
CA LYS A 593 51.75 -33.37 16.51
C LYS A 593 50.30 -33.71 16.11
N GLY A 594 50.15 -34.55 15.09
CA GLY A 594 48.85 -34.91 14.53
C GLY A 594 48.38 -34.02 13.38
N HIS A 595 49.24 -33.13 12.89
CA HIS A 595 48.91 -32.23 11.79
C HIS A 595 48.66 -32.94 10.45
N GLY A 596 49.12 -34.19 10.29
CA GLY A 596 48.93 -34.97 9.08
C GLY A 596 49.88 -34.57 7.94
N ARG A 597 49.43 -34.57 6.68
CA ARG A 597 50.34 -34.49 5.52
C ARG A 597 50.14 -33.22 4.69
N ASP A 598 50.83 -32.18 5.11
CA ASP A 598 50.60 -30.84 4.60
C ASP A 598 51.55 -30.46 3.48
N THR A 599 51.10 -29.49 2.70
CA THR A 599 51.85 -28.86 1.65
C THR A 599 51.99 -27.38 1.95
N VAL A 600 53.23 -26.90 2.02
CA VAL A 600 53.55 -25.48 2.09
C VAL A 600 54.05 -25.02 0.73
N SER A 601 53.45 -23.97 0.19
CA SER A 601 53.85 -23.36 -1.08
C SER A 601 53.99 -21.86 -0.92
N ASP A 602 55.24 -21.41 -0.86
CA ASP A 602 55.58 -19.99 -0.70
C ASP A 602 56.62 -19.54 -1.72
N TYR A 603 56.68 -18.24 -2.00
CA TYR A 603 57.65 -17.59 -2.85
C TYR A 603 58.26 -16.33 -2.20
N GLY A 604 59.50 -16.47 -1.71
CA GLY A 604 60.30 -15.35 -1.24
C GLY A 604 61.16 -14.71 -2.35
N ASN A 605 61.27 -13.38 -2.39
CA ASN A 605 62.16 -12.68 -3.33
C ASN A 605 63.44 -12.12 -2.70
N LYS A 606 63.54 -12.11 -1.36
CA LYS A 606 64.66 -11.55 -0.60
C LYS A 606 64.85 -12.28 0.73
N ALA A 607 66.09 -12.29 1.22
CA ALA A 607 66.44 -12.87 2.51
C ALA A 607 65.79 -12.17 3.73
N GLU A 608 65.40 -10.90 3.61
CA GLU A 608 64.70 -10.16 4.68
C GLU A 608 63.26 -10.66 4.91
N HIS A 609 62.72 -11.44 3.97
CA HIS A 609 61.40 -12.02 3.99
C HIS A 609 61.53 -13.55 4.03
N THR A 610 62.20 -14.03 5.08
CA THR A 610 62.42 -15.46 5.29
C THR A 610 61.24 -16.03 6.08
N ASP A 611 60.55 -16.99 5.50
CA ASP A 611 59.43 -17.69 6.11
C ASP A 611 59.88 -18.55 7.28
N LEU A 612 58.99 -18.82 8.22
CA LEU A 612 59.28 -19.59 9.42
C LEU A 612 58.32 -20.77 9.55
N LEU A 613 58.83 -22.00 9.47
CA LEU A 613 58.08 -23.21 9.77
C LEU A 613 58.36 -23.62 11.21
N ILE A 614 57.36 -23.57 12.08
CA ILE A 614 57.44 -23.89 13.50
C ILE A 614 56.91 -25.31 13.72
N PHE A 615 57.74 -26.18 14.29
CA PHE A 615 57.37 -27.54 14.70
C PHE A 615 57.25 -27.59 16.23
N GLU A 616 56.07 -27.24 16.73
CA GLU A 616 55.77 -27.15 18.16
C GLU A 616 55.90 -28.50 18.88
N GLY A 617 56.80 -28.56 19.88
CA GLY A 617 56.98 -29.76 20.71
C GLY A 617 57.80 -30.88 20.05
N SER A 618 58.41 -30.63 18.89
CA SER A 618 59.46 -31.48 18.30
C SER A 618 60.84 -30.88 18.57
N ASP A 619 61.83 -31.72 18.89
CA ASP A 619 63.25 -31.33 18.92
C ASP A 619 63.87 -31.57 17.53
N PHE A 620 64.89 -30.80 17.15
CA PHE A 620 65.53 -30.95 15.84
C PHE A 620 66.07 -32.36 15.57
N SER A 621 66.45 -33.11 16.61
CA SER A 621 66.93 -34.50 16.46
C SER A 621 65.85 -35.48 16.02
N ASP A 622 64.57 -35.14 16.18
CA ASP A 622 63.43 -35.97 15.78
C ASP A 622 63.05 -35.75 14.31
N ALA A 623 63.50 -34.63 13.72
CA ALA A 623 63.18 -34.27 12.34
C ALA A 623 63.99 -35.06 11.31
N VAL A 624 63.27 -35.71 10.38
CA VAL A 624 63.85 -36.36 9.20
C VAL A 624 63.55 -35.54 7.96
N PHE A 625 64.62 -35.04 7.33
CA PHE A 625 64.56 -34.30 6.07
C PHE A 625 64.86 -35.23 4.89
N SER A 626 64.03 -35.18 3.86
CA SER A 626 64.23 -35.95 2.63
C SER A 626 63.85 -35.14 1.40
N ARG A 627 64.42 -35.49 0.25
CA ARG A 627 64.10 -34.82 -1.02
C ARG A 627 63.14 -35.66 -1.86
N LEU A 628 62.04 -35.04 -2.30
CA LEU A 628 61.11 -35.63 -3.26
C LEU A 628 61.00 -34.75 -4.50
N GLY A 629 61.76 -35.07 -5.56
CA GLY A 629 61.82 -34.24 -6.75
C GLY A 629 62.44 -32.87 -6.46
N ASN A 630 61.64 -31.80 -6.57
CA ASN A 630 62.04 -30.44 -6.21
C ASN A 630 61.57 -30.00 -4.82
N ASP A 631 60.82 -30.85 -4.12
CA ASP A 631 60.22 -30.52 -2.83
C ASP A 631 61.11 -31.01 -1.70
N LEU A 632 61.14 -30.25 -0.61
CA LEU A 632 61.68 -30.71 0.68
C LEU A 632 60.55 -31.37 1.46
N VAL A 633 60.83 -32.53 2.03
CA VAL A 633 59.89 -33.26 2.88
C VAL A 633 60.46 -33.33 4.29
N VAL A 634 59.72 -32.81 5.25
CA VAL A 634 60.07 -32.77 6.68
C VAL A 634 59.12 -33.68 7.45
N ASN A 635 59.64 -34.65 8.20
CA ASN A 635 58.84 -35.48 9.11
C ASN A 635 59.37 -35.24 10.53
N ALA A 636 58.67 -34.43 11.33
CA ALA A 636 59.11 -34.00 12.67
C ALA A 636 58.45 -34.76 13.82
N TYR A 637 57.40 -35.54 13.53
CA TYR A 637 56.58 -36.25 14.54
C TYR A 637 56.43 -37.76 14.24
N GLY A 638 57.34 -38.34 13.46
CA GLY A 638 57.27 -39.73 12.97
C GLY A 638 56.70 -39.82 11.55
N ASP A 639 56.23 -41.02 11.14
CA ASP A 639 55.82 -41.28 9.75
C ASP A 639 54.37 -40.88 9.40
N SER A 640 53.56 -40.52 10.42
CA SER A 640 52.17 -40.11 10.23
C SER A 640 52.06 -38.66 9.75
N ASP A 641 52.94 -37.79 10.24
CA ASP A 641 52.90 -36.36 10.00
C ASP A 641 54.08 -35.92 9.11
N GLN A 642 53.78 -35.14 8.09
CA GLN A 642 54.72 -34.78 7.03
C GLN A 642 54.41 -33.38 6.50
N VAL A 643 55.44 -32.55 6.33
CA VAL A 643 55.32 -31.26 5.61
C VAL A 643 56.12 -31.32 4.31
N SER A 644 55.45 -31.09 3.18
CA SER A 644 56.05 -30.94 1.86
C SER A 644 56.19 -29.46 1.51
N VAL A 645 57.41 -28.93 1.63
CA VAL A 645 57.76 -27.57 1.20
C VAL A 645 58.02 -27.59 -0.31
N LYS A 646 57.11 -27.01 -1.08
CA LYS A 646 57.11 -27.10 -2.54
C LYS A 646 58.23 -26.31 -3.17
N ASN A 647 58.81 -26.89 -4.21
CA ASN A 647 59.83 -26.24 -5.05
C ASN A 647 61.09 -25.78 -4.32
N PHE A 648 61.31 -26.20 -3.08
CA PHE A 648 62.46 -25.82 -2.24
C PHE A 648 63.82 -25.95 -2.95
N PHE A 649 64.00 -26.99 -3.77
CA PHE A 649 65.25 -27.22 -4.51
C PHE A 649 65.30 -26.57 -5.90
N SER A 650 64.26 -25.83 -6.32
CA SER A 650 64.16 -25.29 -7.68
C SER A 650 64.95 -23.99 -7.90
N SER A 651 64.93 -23.06 -6.93
CA SER A 651 65.66 -21.79 -6.99
C SER A 651 65.91 -21.23 -5.58
N GLU A 652 66.71 -20.16 -5.47
CA GLU A 652 66.98 -19.50 -4.19
C GLU A 652 65.74 -18.84 -3.58
N SER A 653 64.81 -18.35 -4.42
CA SER A 653 63.56 -17.76 -3.99
C SER A 653 62.65 -18.69 -3.18
N TYR A 654 62.72 -20.00 -3.43
CA TYR A 654 61.96 -21.02 -2.68
C TYR A 654 62.71 -21.54 -1.44
N ARG A 655 63.86 -20.93 -1.08
CA ARG A 655 64.69 -21.36 0.05
C ARG A 655 64.80 -20.31 1.15
N TYR A 656 64.11 -19.19 1.04
CA TYR A 656 64.03 -18.22 2.12
C TYR A 656 63.08 -18.75 3.20
N THR A 657 63.52 -19.81 3.87
CA THR A 657 62.75 -20.56 4.86
C THR A 657 63.66 -20.95 6.02
N ALA A 658 63.21 -20.69 7.24
CA ALA A 658 63.80 -21.15 8.49
C ALA A 658 62.86 -22.17 9.14
N PHE A 659 63.42 -23.07 9.95
CA PHE A 659 62.69 -24.12 10.63
C PHE A 659 62.96 -24.00 12.12
N GLU A 660 61.92 -23.80 12.91
CA GLU A 660 61.98 -23.68 14.36
C GLU A 660 61.52 -24.97 15.03
N PHE A 661 62.39 -25.50 15.88
CA PHE A 661 62.14 -26.64 16.75
C PHE A 661 62.26 -26.18 18.20
N SER A 662 61.75 -26.99 19.13
CA SER A 662 61.71 -26.67 20.56
C SER A 662 63.09 -26.39 21.17
N ASP A 663 64.15 -26.97 20.60
CA ASP A 663 65.53 -26.85 21.08
C ASP A 663 66.39 -25.85 20.28
N LYS A 664 66.07 -25.57 19.01
CA LYS A 664 66.78 -24.59 18.16
C LYS A 664 66.00 -24.18 16.90
N THR A 665 66.37 -23.03 16.33
CA THR A 665 66.01 -22.61 14.97
C THR A 665 67.16 -22.91 14.00
N VAL A 666 66.84 -23.48 12.83
CA VAL A 666 67.81 -23.80 11.77
C VAL A 666 67.45 -23.10 10.46
N ALA A 667 68.46 -22.59 9.76
CA ALA A 667 68.26 -21.97 8.45
C ALA A 667 68.22 -23.04 7.34
N SER A 668 67.59 -22.72 6.20
CA SER A 668 67.56 -23.59 5.00
C SER A 668 68.94 -24.10 4.56
N ALA A 669 70.00 -23.28 4.72
CA ALA A 669 71.37 -23.67 4.42
C ALA A 669 71.90 -24.84 5.27
N GLU A 670 71.46 -24.94 6.52
CA GLU A 670 71.78 -26.07 7.40
C GLU A 670 70.99 -27.30 7.00
N VAL A 671 69.68 -27.15 6.77
CA VAL A 671 68.76 -28.24 6.36
C VAL A 671 69.19 -28.92 5.06
N MET A 672 69.76 -28.17 4.11
CA MET A 672 70.30 -28.74 2.87
C MET A 672 71.38 -29.81 3.08
N ASN A 673 72.07 -29.84 4.22
CA ASN A 673 73.06 -30.89 4.52
C ASN A 673 72.42 -32.21 4.98
N TYR A 674 71.13 -32.19 5.31
CA TYR A 674 70.39 -33.32 5.87
C TYR A 674 69.40 -33.94 4.86
N ALA A 675 68.93 -33.18 3.88
CA ALA A 675 68.04 -33.68 2.84
C ALA A 675 68.79 -34.55 1.82
N MET A 676 68.72 -35.88 2.01
CA MET A 676 69.27 -36.89 1.08
C MET A 676 68.35 -37.20 -0.09
#